data_AF-B0S4M1-F1
#
_entry.id   AF-B0S4M1-F1
#
_cell.length_a   1.000
_cell.length_b   1.000
_cell.length_c   1.000
_cell.angle_alpha   90.00
_cell.angle_beta   90.00
_cell.angle_gamma   90.00
#
_symmetry.space_group_name_H-M   'P 1'
#
loop_
_entity.id
_entity.type
_entity.pdbx_description
1 polymer ?
#
loop_
_entity_poly.entity_id
_entity_poly.type
_entity_poly.pdbx_seq_one_letter_code
_entity_poly.pdbx_strand_id
1 'polypeptide(L)'
;MKIDLKKFTKDFPKEIKAFFEIAQKTTEKQYIKYNLKDSGYVENFYVYLKSGGIHAATNNSIYNSNDSYSIINIDIDSQYPSLICNYDLFPDSFSDESRKIFKGLLKEKNENGNKSLKPLINNFYGSILQKSSKYYDLEKGRAICYLGEDIMFRYLLMLIKFKGVILINVNTDGVIFLVNKDIKDKVLDFTDKYFNQLGLQYSTKYFTKFFQKNINNYLAQGEEIKIKGDILKYGMDLSKAKIYEDCDVVKKAVINHLINNESVESYINECNDLKEFLIYRNIGESFDEVVQAIGNINISHNFSIRILASKDKKYNNIYKIKGNTNVLVNSLPPNPRVAINLTDDYNDLDKDYYINLAKKIASEYVKGENLMQLRFIPLCKDSKIPIKDFNYKKPLSYNQVLEYSDYGLIIPDDLVLVDVDNIEQGEKLVKLLKDLKVPTTIMRTPNGYHFYFKKGKYDFTNVVRQVTPIGITVDIKAGGKDCYAKIYGENENRYFLNGGSIEDMFSNLVELPIYLYPMARNKYDIYNIEQGQRNNTLFKYISELFYENFTVQNVIDTIRLLNIYILNNPLPVNEVETMIEKDKLDERYNEYHEKFSTRKIKGSNHIQDYQKNKMEKFENNLERYCEIAKELYKLYEVISVNEPFDYKVVKENGKTEKQKVDSKAVMYFYRSYLFKHYPNLSIKDKEEIFEILDILCYNRAKNHGFI
;
A
#
# COMPACT_ATOMS: atom_id res chain seq x y z
N MET A 1 11.33 -21.20 -41.77
CA MET A 1 12.52 -20.63 -41.11
C MET A 1 12.43 -21.00 -39.63
N LYS A 2 13.14 -22.04 -39.17
CA LYS A 2 13.13 -22.42 -37.74
C LYS A 2 13.89 -21.35 -36.97
N ILE A 3 13.20 -20.63 -36.09
CA ILE A 3 13.86 -19.68 -35.19
C ILE A 3 14.73 -20.50 -34.25
N ASP A 4 16.04 -20.32 -34.36
CA ASP A 4 17.00 -20.93 -33.44
C ASP A 4 16.94 -20.19 -32.10
N LEU A 5 15.95 -20.54 -31.29
CA LEU A 5 15.77 -20.00 -29.93
C LEU A 5 17.05 -20.17 -29.08
N LYS A 6 17.94 -21.13 -29.40
CA LYS A 6 19.21 -21.34 -28.69
C LYS A 6 20.21 -20.20 -28.89
N LYS A 7 20.10 -19.41 -29.96
CA LYS A 7 20.98 -18.24 -30.17
C LYS A 7 20.68 -17.11 -29.19
N PHE A 8 19.48 -17.08 -28.60
CA PHE A 8 19.03 -16.06 -27.67
C PHE A 8 19.02 -16.55 -26.19
N THR A 9 19.23 -17.84 -25.92
CA THR A 9 19.22 -18.41 -24.54
C THR A 9 20.49 -18.17 -23.73
N LYS A 10 21.53 -17.57 -24.33
CA LYS A 10 22.82 -17.36 -23.65
C LYS A 10 22.74 -16.35 -22.51
N ASP A 11 21.76 -15.45 -22.54
CA ASP A 11 21.65 -14.31 -21.63
C ASP A 11 20.55 -14.45 -20.57
N PHE A 12 19.98 -15.65 -20.42
CA PHE A 12 19.02 -15.89 -19.34
C PHE A 12 19.71 -16.02 -17.99
N PRO A 13 19.12 -15.45 -16.93
CA PRO A 13 19.43 -15.85 -15.57
C PRO A 13 19.30 -17.37 -15.42
N LYS A 14 20.25 -18.01 -14.71
CA LYS A 14 20.34 -19.47 -14.63
C LYS A 14 19.05 -20.10 -14.10
N GLU A 15 18.42 -19.43 -13.15
CA GLU A 15 17.18 -19.84 -12.48
C GLU A 15 16.00 -19.84 -13.45
N ILE A 16 15.92 -18.83 -14.33
CA ILE A 16 14.84 -18.73 -15.32
C ILE A 16 15.04 -19.75 -16.45
N LYS A 17 16.30 -20.00 -16.85
CA LYS A 17 16.60 -21.07 -17.79
C LYS A 17 16.19 -22.43 -17.23
N ALA A 18 16.54 -22.72 -15.97
CA ALA A 18 16.13 -23.95 -15.28
C ALA A 18 14.61 -24.07 -15.17
N PHE A 19 13.91 -22.97 -14.86
CA PHE A 19 12.45 -22.93 -14.85
C PHE A 19 11.85 -23.37 -16.19
N PHE A 20 12.28 -22.78 -17.31
CA PHE A 20 11.73 -23.15 -18.62
C PHE A 20 12.09 -24.59 -19.03
N GLU A 21 13.28 -25.07 -18.68
CA GLU A 21 13.69 -26.46 -18.95
C GLU A 21 12.84 -27.49 -18.18
N ILE A 22 12.45 -27.18 -16.94
CA ILE A 22 11.57 -28.02 -16.12
C ILE A 22 10.12 -27.88 -16.59
N ALA A 23 9.64 -26.65 -16.77
CA ALA A 23 8.27 -26.33 -17.13
C ALA A 23 7.83 -26.98 -18.45
N GLN A 24 8.73 -27.05 -19.43
CA GLN A 24 8.47 -27.73 -20.70
C GLN A 24 8.35 -29.25 -20.59
N LYS A 25 8.81 -29.86 -19.50
CA LYS A 25 8.86 -31.32 -19.31
C LYS A 25 7.82 -31.87 -18.33
N THR A 26 6.97 -31.00 -17.77
CA THR A 26 6.05 -31.39 -16.69
C THR A 26 4.60 -30.95 -16.91
N THR A 27 3.68 -31.84 -16.52
CA THR A 27 2.25 -31.57 -16.41
C THR A 27 1.86 -31.04 -15.02
N GLU A 28 2.82 -30.71 -14.16
CA GLU A 28 2.59 -29.98 -12.90
C GLU A 28 2.65 -28.46 -13.10
N LYS A 29 1.94 -27.71 -12.27
CA LYS A 29 1.96 -26.24 -12.36
C LYS A 29 3.30 -25.74 -11.83
N GLN A 30 3.99 -24.95 -12.66
CA GLN A 30 5.25 -24.32 -12.27
C GLN A 30 5.04 -22.84 -11.96
N TYR A 31 5.89 -22.31 -11.09
CA TYR A 31 5.88 -20.90 -10.70
C TYR A 31 7.29 -20.44 -10.37
N ILE A 32 7.67 -19.27 -10.86
CA ILE A 32 8.88 -18.58 -10.42
C ILE A 32 8.62 -17.09 -10.27
N LYS A 33 9.17 -16.51 -9.21
CA LYS A 33 9.25 -15.07 -8.96
C LYS A 33 10.69 -14.63 -9.19
N TYR A 34 10.91 -13.68 -10.08
CA TYR A 34 12.23 -13.19 -10.44
C TYR A 34 12.31 -11.67 -10.27
N ASN A 35 13.38 -11.15 -9.67
CA ASN A 35 13.62 -9.72 -9.58
C ASN A 35 14.46 -9.27 -10.76
N LEU A 36 13.96 -8.33 -11.57
CA LEU A 36 14.76 -7.74 -12.64
C LEU A 36 15.97 -6.96 -12.14
N LYS A 37 16.10 -6.67 -10.83
CA LYS A 37 17.32 -6.10 -10.24
C LYS A 37 18.59 -6.86 -10.59
N ASP A 38 18.49 -8.17 -10.70
CA ASP A 38 19.62 -9.05 -11.06
C ASP A 38 20.11 -8.82 -12.51
N SER A 39 19.34 -8.09 -13.32
CA SER A 39 19.78 -7.62 -14.65
C SER A 39 20.67 -6.38 -14.60
N GLY A 40 20.68 -5.62 -13.50
CA GLY A 40 21.45 -4.38 -13.32
C GLY A 40 20.79 -3.10 -13.86
N TYR A 41 19.54 -3.17 -14.35
CA TYR A 41 18.86 -2.03 -15.00
C TYR A 41 17.64 -1.48 -14.26
N VAL A 42 17.11 -2.17 -13.25
CA VAL A 42 15.89 -1.77 -12.51
C VAL A 42 16.07 -2.05 -11.02
N GLU A 43 15.80 -1.08 -10.14
CA GLU A 43 16.16 -1.25 -8.71
C GLU A 43 15.27 -2.25 -7.95
N ASN A 44 14.00 -2.46 -8.34
CA ASN A 44 13.12 -3.51 -7.83
C ASN A 44 11.87 -3.70 -8.70
N PHE A 45 11.83 -4.72 -9.55
CA PHE A 45 10.63 -5.06 -10.33
C PHE A 45 10.49 -6.58 -10.44
N TYR A 46 9.47 -7.11 -9.77
CA TYR A 46 9.25 -8.56 -9.70
C TYR A 46 8.37 -9.05 -10.83
N VAL A 47 8.92 -10.00 -11.59
CA VAL A 47 8.22 -10.72 -12.63
C VAL A 47 7.83 -12.10 -12.12
N TYR A 48 6.58 -12.47 -12.36
CA TYR A 48 5.95 -13.70 -11.95
C TYR A 48 5.62 -14.52 -13.20
N LEU A 49 6.27 -15.67 -13.37
CA LEU A 49 5.98 -16.63 -14.44
C LEU A 49 5.21 -17.80 -13.82
N LYS A 50 4.12 -18.25 -14.46
CA LYS A 50 3.24 -19.30 -13.93
C LYS A 50 2.52 -20.04 -15.06
N SER A 51 1.88 -21.17 -14.79
CA SER A 51 1.09 -21.91 -15.79
C SER A 51 -0.16 -21.20 -16.35
N GLY A 52 -0.21 -19.87 -16.35
CA GLY A 52 -1.23 -19.01 -16.96
C GLY A 52 -0.70 -17.67 -17.48
N GLY A 53 0.62 -17.48 -17.62
CA GLY A 53 1.23 -16.31 -18.25
C GLY A 53 2.07 -15.44 -17.32
N ILE A 54 2.81 -14.52 -17.93
CA ILE A 54 3.72 -13.59 -17.27
C ILE A 54 2.97 -12.41 -16.64
N HIS A 55 3.38 -12.03 -15.44
CA HIS A 55 2.72 -10.99 -14.65
C HIS A 55 3.76 -10.17 -13.92
N ALA A 56 3.70 -8.84 -14.03
CA ALA A 56 4.50 -7.93 -13.21
C ALA A 56 3.78 -6.60 -13.10
N ALA A 57 3.96 -5.88 -11.99
CA ALA A 57 3.40 -4.56 -11.86
C ALA A 57 4.10 -3.78 -10.77
N THR A 58 4.20 -2.47 -10.95
CA THR A 58 4.25 -1.58 -9.80
C THR A 58 2.87 -1.61 -9.14
N ASN A 59 2.86 -1.70 -7.82
CA ASN A 59 1.63 -1.59 -7.06
C ASN A 59 1.46 -0.13 -6.70
N ASN A 60 0.21 0.31 -6.61
CA ASN A 60 -0.11 1.53 -5.91
C ASN A 60 0.70 2.72 -6.51
N SER A 61 0.56 2.96 -7.81
CA SER A 61 1.40 3.88 -8.58
C SER A 61 0.57 4.75 -9.53
N ILE A 62 1.07 5.96 -9.78
CA ILE A 62 0.44 6.94 -10.67
C ILE A 62 1.52 7.46 -11.62
N TYR A 63 1.22 7.46 -12.92
CA TYR A 63 2.10 7.98 -13.96
C TYR A 63 1.37 8.94 -14.86
N ASN A 64 2.06 9.99 -15.29
CA ASN A 64 1.56 10.96 -16.27
C ASN A 64 2.57 11.07 -17.43
N SER A 65 2.05 11.15 -18.65
CA SER A 65 2.88 11.62 -19.76
C SER A 65 3.20 13.10 -19.57
N ASN A 66 4.40 13.53 -19.95
CA ASN A 66 4.82 14.93 -19.88
C ASN A 66 5.71 15.25 -21.08
N ASP A 67 6.44 16.36 -21.04
CA ASP A 67 7.32 16.77 -22.15
C ASP A 67 8.44 15.77 -22.40
N SER A 68 8.99 15.16 -21.35
CA SER A 68 10.11 14.22 -21.43
C SER A 68 9.71 12.76 -21.62
N TYR A 69 8.54 12.33 -21.11
CA TYR A 69 8.13 10.93 -21.07
C TYR A 69 6.76 10.67 -21.69
N SER A 70 6.63 9.53 -22.38
CA SER A 70 5.36 8.98 -22.88
C SER A 70 5.00 7.68 -22.18
N ILE A 71 3.72 7.45 -21.91
CA ILE A 71 3.22 6.16 -21.41
C ILE A 71 2.74 5.35 -22.61
N ILE A 72 3.35 4.19 -22.82
CA ILE A 72 3.06 3.32 -23.98
C ILE A 72 2.60 1.95 -23.47
N ASN A 73 1.55 1.43 -24.10
CA ASN A 73 1.12 0.05 -23.98
C ASN A 73 1.35 -0.68 -25.30
N ILE A 74 2.15 -1.73 -25.25
CA ILE A 74 2.38 -2.69 -26.33
C ILE A 74 1.60 -3.96 -26.00
N ASP A 75 0.72 -4.39 -26.90
CA ASP A 75 -0.21 -5.53 -26.71
C ASP A 75 -0.15 -6.44 -27.94
N ILE A 76 0.24 -7.70 -27.76
CA ILE A 76 0.45 -8.66 -28.85
C ILE A 76 -0.90 -9.20 -29.33
N ASP A 77 -1.17 -9.05 -30.62
CA ASP A 77 -2.44 -9.43 -31.21
C ASP A 77 -2.60 -10.95 -31.28
N SER A 78 -3.57 -11.47 -30.51
CA SER A 78 -3.89 -12.90 -30.47
C SER A 78 -2.64 -13.77 -30.25
N GLN A 79 -1.81 -13.41 -29.27
CA GLN A 79 -0.52 -14.06 -29.00
C GLN A 79 -0.56 -15.59 -29.12
N TYR A 80 -1.40 -16.28 -28.32
CA TYR A 80 -1.46 -17.75 -28.35
C TYR A 80 -1.93 -18.33 -29.70
N PRO A 81 -3.05 -17.88 -30.31
CA PRO A 81 -3.40 -18.29 -31.68
C PRO A 81 -2.29 -18.09 -32.71
N SER A 82 -1.58 -16.97 -32.64
CA SER A 82 -0.45 -16.66 -33.54
C SER A 82 0.70 -17.65 -33.34
N LEU A 83 1.07 -17.95 -32.08
CA LEU A 83 2.07 -18.96 -31.77
C LEU A 83 1.67 -20.36 -32.24
N ILE A 84 0.40 -20.74 -32.04
CA ILE A 84 -0.14 -22.02 -32.53
C ILE A 84 0.04 -22.13 -34.04
N CYS A 85 -0.28 -21.07 -34.78
CA CYS A 85 -0.19 -21.05 -36.24
C CYS A 85 1.27 -21.03 -36.74
N ASN A 86 2.11 -20.19 -36.14
CA ASN A 86 3.50 -19.96 -36.59
C ASN A 86 4.40 -21.18 -36.33
N TYR A 87 4.14 -21.91 -35.25
CA TYR A 87 4.97 -23.05 -34.82
C TYR A 87 4.25 -24.41 -34.95
N ASP A 88 3.06 -24.41 -35.56
CA ASP A 88 2.20 -25.59 -35.76
C ASP A 88 1.89 -26.38 -34.47
N LEU A 89 1.63 -25.67 -33.37
CA LEU A 89 1.37 -26.25 -32.04
C LEU A 89 -0.08 -26.70 -31.85
N PHE A 90 -0.75 -27.16 -32.90
CA PHE A 90 -2.12 -27.65 -32.83
C PHE A 90 -2.19 -29.01 -32.11
N PRO A 91 -3.27 -29.30 -31.35
CA PRO A 91 -3.55 -30.65 -30.85
C PRO A 91 -3.55 -31.69 -31.98
N ASP A 92 -3.16 -32.92 -31.68
CA ASP A 92 -3.13 -33.98 -32.70
C ASP A 92 -4.55 -34.35 -33.17
N SER A 93 -5.54 -34.14 -32.30
CA SER A 93 -6.97 -34.27 -32.63
C SER A 93 -7.50 -33.17 -33.54
N PHE A 94 -6.70 -32.14 -33.86
CA PHE A 94 -7.07 -31.04 -34.74
C PHE A 94 -6.58 -31.32 -36.17
N SER A 95 -7.52 -31.67 -37.07
CA SER A 95 -7.23 -32.12 -38.44
C SER A 95 -6.50 -31.07 -39.28
N ASP A 96 -5.74 -31.50 -40.29
CA ASP A 96 -5.02 -30.61 -41.20
C ASP A 96 -5.93 -29.62 -41.94
N GLU A 97 -7.15 -30.03 -42.28
CA GLU A 97 -8.14 -29.16 -42.88
C GLU A 97 -8.60 -28.08 -41.89
N SER A 98 -8.87 -28.47 -40.63
CA SER A 98 -9.19 -27.52 -39.56
C SER A 98 -8.03 -26.56 -39.29
N ARG A 99 -6.77 -27.02 -39.34
CA ARG A 99 -5.57 -26.17 -39.21
C ARG A 99 -5.52 -25.11 -40.30
N LYS A 100 -5.77 -25.48 -41.56
CA LYS A 100 -5.81 -24.55 -42.70
C LYS A 100 -6.90 -23.51 -42.53
N ILE A 101 -8.12 -23.93 -42.15
CA ILE A 101 -9.25 -23.03 -41.90
C ILE A 101 -8.90 -22.07 -40.75
N PHE A 102 -8.38 -22.56 -39.63
CA PHE A 102 -8.02 -21.73 -38.48
C PHE A 102 -6.95 -20.69 -38.83
N LYS A 103 -5.91 -21.08 -39.59
CA LYS A 103 -4.90 -20.15 -40.12
C LYS A 103 -5.53 -19.07 -41.01
N GLY A 104 -6.48 -19.44 -41.86
CA GLY A 104 -7.25 -18.51 -42.69
C GLY A 104 -8.07 -17.52 -41.87
N LEU A 105 -8.78 -17.99 -40.84
CA LEU A 105 -9.58 -17.14 -39.94
C LEU A 105 -8.71 -16.16 -39.14
N LEU A 106 -7.54 -16.61 -38.66
CA LEU A 106 -6.60 -15.73 -37.98
C LEU A 106 -6.07 -14.64 -38.92
N LYS A 107 -5.73 -15.02 -40.16
CA LYS A 107 -5.29 -14.08 -41.19
C LYS A 107 -6.39 -13.06 -41.51
N GLU A 108 -7.63 -13.50 -41.73
CA GLU A 108 -8.77 -12.63 -42.00
C GLU A 108 -9.03 -11.66 -40.83
N LYS A 109 -8.98 -12.15 -39.58
CA LYS A 109 -9.10 -11.30 -38.39
C LYS A 109 -8.04 -10.20 -38.38
N ASN A 110 -6.79 -10.55 -38.67
CA ASN A 110 -5.65 -9.64 -38.55
C ASN A 110 -5.56 -8.66 -39.73
N GLU A 111 -5.80 -9.11 -40.96
CA GLU A 111 -5.69 -8.27 -42.17
C GLU A 111 -6.94 -7.43 -42.43
N ASN A 112 -8.13 -7.99 -42.19
CA ASN A 112 -9.41 -7.33 -42.49
C ASN A 112 -10.12 -6.77 -41.25
N GLY A 113 -9.51 -6.91 -40.06
CA GLY A 113 -10.04 -6.36 -38.81
C GLY A 113 -11.38 -6.95 -38.37
N ASN A 114 -11.73 -8.17 -38.80
CA ASN A 114 -13.02 -8.79 -38.49
C ASN A 114 -13.12 -9.18 -36.99
N LYS A 115 -13.53 -8.21 -36.16
CA LYS A 115 -13.62 -8.35 -34.69
C LYS A 115 -14.53 -9.49 -34.23
N SER A 116 -15.49 -9.91 -35.05
CA SER A 116 -16.42 -11.01 -34.74
C SER A 116 -15.73 -12.37 -34.59
N LEU A 117 -14.55 -12.55 -35.20
CA LEU A 117 -13.75 -13.77 -35.12
C LEU A 117 -12.94 -13.89 -33.82
N LYS A 118 -12.76 -12.79 -33.07
CA LYS A 118 -11.92 -12.75 -31.86
C LYS A 118 -12.33 -13.78 -30.79
N PRO A 119 -13.63 -13.96 -30.44
CA PRO A 119 -14.03 -14.97 -29.46
C PRO A 119 -13.68 -16.39 -29.91
N LEU A 120 -13.94 -16.73 -31.18
CA LEU A 120 -13.63 -18.05 -31.73
C LEU A 120 -12.12 -18.34 -31.65
N ILE A 121 -11.30 -17.40 -32.14
CA ILE A 121 -9.84 -17.52 -32.20
C ILE A 121 -9.24 -17.62 -30.80
N ASN A 122 -9.63 -16.74 -29.87
CA ASN A 122 -9.07 -16.72 -28.53
C ASN A 122 -9.56 -17.90 -27.66
N ASN A 123 -10.79 -18.38 -27.85
CA ASN A 123 -11.34 -19.51 -27.10
C ASN A 123 -10.71 -20.85 -27.52
N PHE A 124 -10.13 -20.95 -28.73
CA PHE A 124 -9.48 -22.17 -29.19
C PHE A 124 -8.38 -22.61 -28.22
N TYR A 125 -7.52 -21.69 -27.79
CA TYR A 125 -6.49 -21.97 -26.78
C TYR A 125 -7.10 -22.52 -25.47
N GLY A 126 -8.20 -21.92 -25.00
CA GLY A 126 -8.91 -22.40 -23.81
C GLY A 126 -9.42 -23.83 -23.98
N SER A 127 -9.90 -24.19 -25.18
CA SER A 127 -10.36 -25.54 -25.50
C SER A 127 -9.26 -26.60 -25.45
N ILE A 128 -7.99 -26.21 -25.66
CA ILE A 128 -6.83 -27.12 -25.53
C ILE A 128 -6.59 -27.49 -24.07
N LEU A 129 -6.90 -26.59 -23.13
CA LEU A 129 -6.67 -26.78 -21.70
C LEU A 129 -7.84 -27.46 -20.95
N GLN A 130 -9.03 -27.50 -21.54
CA GLN A 130 -10.25 -28.00 -20.88
C GLN A 130 -10.40 -29.51 -21.04
N LYS A 131 -10.42 -30.26 -19.93
CA LYS A 131 -10.58 -31.74 -19.94
C LYS A 131 -11.83 -32.25 -20.65
N SER A 132 -12.90 -31.44 -20.66
CA SER A 132 -14.17 -31.77 -21.34
C SER A 132 -14.14 -31.53 -22.86
N SER A 133 -13.09 -30.89 -23.38
CA SER A 133 -12.96 -30.56 -24.79
C SER A 133 -12.41 -31.74 -25.61
N LYS A 134 -12.91 -31.92 -26.83
CA LYS A 134 -12.36 -32.86 -27.82
C LYS A 134 -10.91 -32.52 -28.21
N TYR A 135 -10.51 -31.25 -28.03
CA TYR A 135 -9.18 -30.75 -28.36
C TYR A 135 -8.24 -30.72 -27.16
N TYR A 136 -8.63 -31.33 -26.04
CA TYR A 136 -7.83 -31.35 -24.82
C TYR A 136 -6.44 -31.95 -25.07
N ASP A 137 -5.42 -31.12 -24.89
CA ASP A 137 -4.01 -31.47 -25.00
C ASP A 137 -3.23 -30.57 -24.03
N LEU A 138 -3.16 -31.02 -22.76
CA LEU A 138 -2.58 -30.22 -21.68
C LEU A 138 -1.09 -29.93 -21.92
N GLU A 139 -0.37 -30.86 -22.54
CA GLU A 139 1.05 -30.71 -22.85
C GLU A 139 1.25 -29.57 -23.85
N LYS A 140 0.57 -29.61 -25.00
CA LYS A 140 0.65 -28.52 -25.99
C LYS A 140 0.13 -27.20 -25.44
N GLY A 141 -1.00 -27.21 -24.73
CA GLY A 141 -1.55 -26.01 -24.10
C GLY A 141 -0.58 -25.30 -23.17
N ARG A 142 0.26 -26.06 -22.45
CA ARG A 142 1.32 -25.51 -21.59
C ARG A 142 2.53 -25.07 -22.36
N ALA A 143 2.96 -25.84 -23.36
CA ALA A 143 4.07 -25.44 -24.24
C ALA A 143 3.79 -24.09 -24.90
N ILE A 144 2.55 -23.86 -25.36
CA ILE A 144 2.11 -22.57 -25.92
C ILE A 144 2.21 -21.46 -24.87
N CYS A 145 1.74 -21.70 -23.63
CA CYS A 145 1.83 -20.74 -22.54
C CYS A 145 3.28 -20.35 -22.23
N TYR A 146 4.15 -21.34 -22.02
CA TYR A 146 5.54 -21.11 -21.67
C TYR A 146 6.33 -20.47 -22.80
N LEU A 147 5.99 -20.74 -24.06
CA LEU A 147 6.56 -20.04 -25.21
C LEU A 147 6.18 -18.55 -25.20
N GLY A 148 4.91 -18.22 -24.94
CA GLY A 148 4.46 -16.84 -24.80
C GLY A 148 5.16 -16.10 -23.65
N GLU A 149 5.32 -16.78 -22.51
CA GLU A 149 6.06 -16.26 -21.36
C GLU A 149 7.54 -16.02 -21.66
N ASP A 150 8.22 -16.95 -22.32
CA ASP A 150 9.63 -16.82 -22.70
C ASP A 150 9.85 -15.64 -23.66
N ILE A 151 8.97 -15.48 -24.66
CA ILE A 151 8.99 -14.35 -25.60
C ILE A 151 8.82 -13.03 -24.85
N MET A 152 7.81 -12.92 -23.99
CA MET A 152 7.57 -11.69 -23.24
C MET A 152 8.70 -11.38 -22.27
N PHE A 153 9.21 -12.39 -21.54
CA PHE A 153 10.30 -12.19 -20.59
C PHE A 153 11.58 -11.70 -21.28
N ARG A 154 11.92 -12.27 -22.45
CA ARG A 154 13.02 -11.80 -23.30
C ARG A 154 12.83 -10.35 -23.72
N TYR A 155 11.63 -10.02 -24.19
CA TYR A 155 11.31 -8.67 -24.59
C TYR A 155 11.52 -7.69 -23.44
N LEU A 156 11.06 -8.01 -22.23
CA LEU A 156 11.30 -7.18 -21.03
C LEU A 156 12.78 -7.01 -20.72
N LEU A 157 13.59 -8.08 -20.74
CA LEU A 157 15.03 -8.01 -20.50
C LEU A 157 15.77 -7.13 -21.50
N MET A 158 15.30 -7.06 -22.75
CA MET A 158 15.88 -6.17 -23.76
C MET A 158 15.35 -4.73 -23.61
N LEU A 159 14.07 -4.59 -23.30
CA LEU A 159 13.40 -3.31 -23.13
C LEU A 159 14.02 -2.49 -21.99
N ILE A 160 14.35 -3.12 -20.85
CA ILE A 160 14.99 -2.45 -19.71
C ILE A 160 16.45 -2.01 -19.97
N LYS A 161 17.10 -2.49 -21.03
CA LYS A 161 18.47 -2.04 -21.38
C LYS A 161 18.48 -0.62 -21.95
N PHE A 162 17.34 -0.13 -22.43
CA PHE A 162 17.21 1.24 -22.89
C PHE A 162 17.12 2.20 -21.68
N LYS A 163 18.18 2.99 -21.46
CA LYS A 163 18.17 4.04 -20.43
C LYS A 163 17.05 5.04 -20.72
N GLY A 164 16.13 5.21 -19.77
CA GLY A 164 14.92 6.03 -19.94
C GLY A 164 13.65 5.22 -20.20
N VAL A 165 13.70 3.89 -20.09
CA VAL A 165 12.50 3.03 -20.01
C VAL A 165 12.23 2.62 -18.57
N ILE A 166 10.97 2.75 -18.13
CA ILE A 166 10.51 2.33 -16.80
C ILE A 166 9.28 1.45 -16.95
N LEU A 167 9.37 0.18 -16.53
CA LEU A 167 8.26 -0.76 -16.60
C LEU A 167 7.19 -0.43 -15.56
N ILE A 168 5.91 -0.52 -15.96
CA ILE A 168 4.77 -0.22 -15.08
C ILE A 168 3.92 -1.46 -14.83
N ASN A 169 3.41 -2.08 -15.89
CA ASN A 169 2.48 -3.22 -15.80
C ASN A 169 2.80 -4.20 -16.93
N VAL A 170 2.92 -5.47 -16.61
CA VAL A 170 3.11 -6.57 -17.55
C VAL A 170 2.00 -7.57 -17.29
N ASN A 171 1.24 -7.87 -18.32
CA ASN A 171 0.34 -9.01 -18.37
C ASN A 171 0.83 -10.00 -19.43
N THR A 172 0.15 -11.14 -19.52
CA THR A 172 0.49 -12.27 -20.40
C THR A 172 0.97 -11.88 -21.80
N ASP A 173 0.26 -10.96 -22.45
CA ASP A 173 0.42 -10.57 -23.85
C ASP A 173 0.73 -9.07 -24.03
N GLY A 174 0.96 -8.32 -22.94
CA GLY A 174 1.17 -6.89 -23.06
C GLY A 174 1.98 -6.25 -21.94
N VAL A 175 2.62 -5.13 -22.27
CA VAL A 175 3.43 -4.34 -21.34
C VAL A 175 3.11 -2.86 -21.47
N ILE A 176 2.97 -2.22 -20.32
CA ILE A 176 2.83 -0.79 -20.12
C ILE A 176 4.13 -0.28 -19.50
N PHE A 177 4.70 0.75 -20.10
CA PHE A 177 5.95 1.36 -19.64
C PHE A 177 5.99 2.86 -19.94
N LEU A 178 6.77 3.59 -19.17
CA LEU A 178 7.22 4.94 -19.50
C LEU A 178 8.45 4.86 -20.37
N VAL A 179 8.56 5.75 -21.35
CA VAL A 179 9.74 5.90 -22.19
C VAL A 179 10.07 7.37 -22.39
N ASN A 180 11.35 7.72 -22.26
CA ASN A 180 11.83 9.04 -22.63
C ASN A 180 11.63 9.26 -24.14
N LYS A 181 11.04 10.40 -24.51
CA LYS A 181 10.67 10.70 -25.90
C LYS A 181 11.87 10.70 -26.86
N ASP A 182 13.06 11.04 -26.40
CA ASP A 182 14.30 11.07 -27.21
C ASP A 182 14.73 9.69 -27.69
N ILE A 183 14.32 8.63 -26.98
CA ILE A 183 14.63 7.24 -27.32
C ILE A 183 13.40 6.44 -27.75
N LYS A 184 12.21 7.04 -27.71
CA LYS A 184 10.93 6.36 -28.00
C LYS A 184 10.96 5.66 -29.36
N ASP A 185 11.37 6.36 -30.42
CA ASP A 185 11.35 5.80 -31.77
C ASP A 185 12.36 4.65 -31.92
N LYS A 186 13.49 4.71 -31.21
CA LYS A 186 14.46 3.60 -31.15
C LYS A 186 13.87 2.38 -30.44
N VAL A 187 13.11 2.59 -29.36
CA VAL A 187 12.44 1.51 -28.62
C VAL A 187 11.33 0.88 -29.47
N LEU A 188 10.57 1.67 -30.23
CA LEU A 188 9.53 1.16 -31.13
C LEU A 188 10.13 0.40 -32.32
N ASP A 189 11.18 0.90 -32.96
CA ASP A 189 11.90 0.18 -34.03
C ASP A 189 12.49 -1.15 -33.53
N PHE A 190 13.03 -1.17 -32.31
CA PHE A 190 13.44 -2.43 -31.66
C PHE A 190 12.26 -3.38 -31.46
N THR A 191 11.13 -2.87 -30.97
CA THR A 191 9.91 -3.65 -30.71
C THR A 191 9.36 -4.27 -31.99
N ASP A 192 9.32 -3.48 -33.08
CA ASP A 192 8.95 -3.94 -34.42
C ASP A 192 9.83 -5.08 -34.89
N LYS A 193 11.16 -4.89 -34.86
CA LYS A 193 12.11 -5.93 -35.26
C LYS A 193 11.96 -7.19 -34.42
N TYR A 194 11.74 -7.03 -33.12
CA TYR A 194 11.63 -8.13 -32.18
C TYR A 194 10.40 -9.01 -32.42
N PHE A 195 9.22 -8.43 -32.65
CA PHE A 195 8.00 -9.21 -32.86
C PHE A 195 7.84 -9.69 -34.30
N ASN A 196 8.24 -8.89 -35.30
CA ASN A 196 8.14 -9.28 -36.72
C ASN A 196 8.96 -10.53 -37.05
N GLN A 197 10.17 -10.68 -36.49
CA GLN A 197 10.98 -11.89 -36.70
C GLN A 197 10.33 -13.16 -36.10
N LEU A 198 9.43 -13.01 -35.13
CA LEU A 198 8.67 -14.10 -34.51
C LEU A 198 7.32 -14.36 -35.23
N GLY A 199 7.03 -13.59 -36.28
CA GLY A 199 5.73 -13.61 -36.97
C GLY A 199 4.58 -13.12 -36.09
N LEU A 200 4.87 -12.27 -35.09
CA LEU A 200 3.87 -11.72 -34.18
C LEU A 200 3.56 -10.28 -34.56
N GLN A 201 2.28 -9.93 -34.51
CA GLN A 201 1.80 -8.56 -34.65
C GLN A 201 1.46 -8.01 -33.27
N TYR A 202 1.52 -6.70 -33.12
CA TYR A 202 1.18 -6.02 -31.89
C TYR A 202 0.51 -4.68 -32.18
N SER A 203 -0.22 -4.19 -31.18
CA SER A 203 -0.84 -2.88 -31.20
C SER A 203 -0.20 -1.97 -30.15
N THR A 204 -0.10 -0.68 -30.50
CA THR A 204 0.44 0.37 -29.63
C THR A 204 -0.69 1.29 -29.18
N LYS A 205 -0.76 1.57 -27.89
CA LYS A 205 -1.65 2.58 -27.32
C LYS A 205 -0.86 3.58 -26.49
N TYR A 206 -1.28 4.83 -26.54
CA TYR A 206 -0.68 5.93 -25.78
C TYR A 206 -1.63 6.37 -24.67
N PHE A 207 -1.07 6.64 -23.50
CA PHE A 207 -1.82 7.15 -22.36
C PHE A 207 -1.23 8.48 -21.86
N THR A 208 -2.12 9.37 -21.43
CA THR A 208 -1.79 10.62 -20.76
C THR A 208 -1.70 10.45 -19.25
N LYS A 209 -2.56 9.61 -18.66
CA LYS A 209 -2.56 9.27 -17.23
C LYS A 209 -2.72 7.77 -17.02
N PHE A 210 -2.05 7.23 -16.02
CA PHE A 210 -2.13 5.82 -15.65
C PHE A 210 -2.14 5.68 -14.14
N PHE A 211 -3.23 5.15 -13.58
CA PHE A 211 -3.42 4.90 -12.15
C PHE A 211 -3.51 3.40 -11.92
N GLN A 212 -2.71 2.88 -11.00
CA GLN A 212 -2.49 1.46 -10.85
C GLN A 212 -2.54 1.09 -9.37
N LYS A 213 -3.50 0.26 -8.98
CA LYS A 213 -3.54 -0.36 -7.64
C LYS A 213 -2.68 -1.63 -7.63
N ASN A 214 -2.90 -2.51 -8.60
CA ASN A 214 -2.09 -3.70 -8.83
C ASN A 214 -2.30 -4.18 -10.28
N ILE A 215 -1.63 -5.26 -10.65
CA ILE A 215 -1.61 -5.80 -12.02
C ILE A 215 -2.97 -5.89 -12.72
N ASN A 216 -4.04 -6.25 -12.00
CA ASN A 216 -5.38 -6.43 -12.55
C ASN A 216 -6.32 -5.25 -12.28
N ASN A 217 -5.84 -4.19 -11.63
CA ASN A 217 -6.64 -3.08 -11.12
C ASN A 217 -5.97 -1.76 -11.53
N TYR A 218 -6.41 -1.20 -12.66
CA TYR A 218 -5.86 0.06 -13.19
C TYR A 218 -6.88 0.88 -13.99
N LEU A 219 -6.59 2.17 -14.12
CA LEU A 219 -7.29 3.16 -14.93
C LEU A 219 -6.26 3.85 -15.82
N ALA A 220 -6.47 3.84 -17.14
CA ALA A 220 -5.60 4.52 -18.09
C ALA A 220 -6.41 5.50 -18.93
N GLN A 221 -5.98 6.75 -19.00
CA GLN A 221 -6.55 7.77 -19.87
C GLN A 221 -5.72 7.83 -21.16
N GLY A 222 -6.31 7.51 -22.30
CA GLY A 222 -5.74 7.77 -23.64
C GLY A 222 -6.77 8.52 -24.48
N GLU A 223 -6.89 8.16 -25.76
CA GLU A 223 -8.05 8.56 -26.59
C GLU A 223 -9.37 8.11 -25.96
N GLU A 224 -9.35 6.91 -25.37
CA GLU A 224 -10.43 6.35 -24.57
C GLU A 224 -9.92 6.04 -23.15
N ILE A 225 -10.83 6.06 -22.18
CA ILE A 225 -10.54 5.63 -20.82
C ILE A 225 -10.61 4.09 -20.78
N LYS A 226 -9.48 3.46 -20.48
CA LYS A 226 -9.37 2.01 -20.25
C LYS A 226 -9.41 1.72 -18.76
N ILE A 227 -10.36 0.89 -18.34
CA ILE A 227 -10.54 0.49 -16.95
C ILE A 227 -10.36 -1.02 -16.84
N LYS A 228 -9.61 -1.48 -15.85
CA LYS A 228 -9.47 -2.90 -15.52
C LYS A 228 -9.64 -3.09 -14.01
N GLY A 229 -10.38 -4.13 -13.62
CA GLY A 229 -10.44 -4.58 -12.23
C GLY A 229 -11.54 -3.93 -11.39
N ASP A 230 -11.21 -3.63 -10.13
CA ASP A 230 -12.14 -3.39 -9.04
C ASP A 230 -13.03 -2.17 -9.26
N ILE A 231 -12.57 -1.13 -9.99
CA ILE A 231 -13.42 0.02 -10.38
C ILE A 231 -14.67 -0.46 -11.16
N LEU A 232 -14.55 -1.55 -11.93
CA LEU A 232 -15.68 -2.18 -12.62
C LEU A 232 -16.49 -3.13 -11.71
N LYS A 233 -15.91 -3.59 -10.59
CA LYS A 233 -16.49 -4.64 -9.73
C LYS A 233 -17.35 -4.13 -8.60
N TYR A 234 -17.36 -2.83 -8.30
CA TYR A 234 -18.26 -2.28 -7.28
C TYR A 234 -19.74 -2.21 -7.74
N GLY A 235 -20.10 -3.25 -8.50
CA GLY A 235 -21.41 -3.70 -8.93
C GLY A 235 -21.44 -5.18 -9.44
N MET A 236 -20.49 -6.06 -9.08
CA MET A 236 -20.49 -7.47 -9.55
C MET A 236 -20.02 -8.52 -8.53
N ASP A 237 -20.79 -9.60 -8.43
CA ASP A 237 -20.26 -10.95 -8.26
C ASP A 237 -19.79 -11.44 -9.64
N LEU A 238 -18.48 -11.62 -9.82
CA LEU A 238 -17.83 -11.95 -11.10
C LEU A 238 -18.21 -13.33 -11.65
N SER A 239 -18.99 -14.13 -10.92
CA SER A 239 -19.43 -15.42 -11.42
C SER A 239 -20.55 -15.34 -12.48
N LYS A 240 -21.24 -14.20 -12.66
CA LYS A 240 -22.47 -14.12 -13.51
C LYS A 240 -22.73 -12.79 -14.25
N ALA A 241 -21.71 -12.01 -14.56
CA ALA A 241 -21.90 -10.68 -15.14
C ALA A 241 -22.04 -10.69 -16.68
N LYS A 242 -23.22 -10.33 -17.21
CA LYS A 242 -23.32 -9.87 -18.60
C LYS A 242 -24.49 -8.96 -19.00
N ILE A 243 -25.36 -8.45 -18.10
CA ILE A 243 -26.57 -7.73 -18.56
C ILE A 243 -26.87 -6.37 -17.87
N TYR A 244 -26.28 -6.01 -16.72
CA TYR A 244 -26.59 -4.72 -16.05
C TYR A 244 -25.36 -3.98 -15.53
N GLU A 245 -25.33 -2.66 -15.72
CA GLU A 245 -24.40 -1.70 -15.13
C GLU A 245 -24.90 -1.38 -13.70
N ASP A 246 -24.08 -1.61 -12.69
CA ASP A 246 -24.44 -1.54 -11.25
C ASP A 246 -23.58 -0.47 -10.58
N CYS A 247 -24.23 0.42 -9.80
CA CYS A 247 -23.62 1.47 -8.99
C CYS A 247 -22.73 2.45 -9.79
N ASP A 248 -23.21 2.87 -10.97
CA ASP A 248 -22.44 3.72 -11.88
C ASP A 248 -22.04 5.06 -11.26
N VAL A 249 -22.83 5.59 -10.31
CA VAL A 249 -22.51 6.85 -9.62
C VAL A 249 -21.13 6.78 -8.94
N VAL A 250 -20.79 5.64 -8.33
CA VAL A 250 -19.50 5.43 -7.65
C VAL A 250 -18.39 5.30 -8.67
N LYS A 251 -18.60 4.50 -9.72
CA LYS A 251 -17.63 4.32 -10.81
C LYS A 251 -17.30 5.66 -11.46
N LYS A 252 -18.30 6.44 -11.86
CA LYS A 252 -18.13 7.75 -12.50
C LYS A 252 -17.47 8.75 -11.55
N ALA A 253 -17.89 8.82 -10.29
CA ALA A 253 -17.26 9.67 -9.29
C ALA A 253 -15.77 9.36 -9.08
N VAL A 254 -15.40 8.07 -9.00
CA VAL A 254 -14.00 7.65 -8.86
C VAL A 254 -13.18 8.01 -10.11
N ILE A 255 -13.72 7.77 -11.31
CA ILE A 255 -13.03 8.11 -12.57
C ILE A 255 -12.81 9.62 -12.67
N ASN A 256 -13.84 10.45 -12.43
CA ASN A 256 -13.71 11.90 -12.47
C ASN A 256 -12.76 12.42 -11.40
N HIS A 257 -12.79 11.85 -10.20
CA HIS A 257 -11.85 12.20 -9.16
C HIS A 257 -10.40 11.92 -9.57
N LEU A 258 -10.11 10.72 -10.09
CA LEU A 258 -8.75 10.35 -10.51
C LEU A 258 -8.29 11.16 -11.73
N ILE A 259 -9.14 11.35 -12.72
CA ILE A 259 -8.76 11.99 -14.00
C ILE A 259 -8.83 13.52 -13.93
N ASN A 260 -9.91 14.09 -13.39
CA ASN A 260 -10.16 15.53 -13.40
C ASN A 260 -9.84 16.21 -12.07
N ASN A 261 -9.49 15.45 -11.02
CA ASN A 261 -9.31 15.96 -9.66
C ASN A 261 -10.58 16.62 -9.09
N GLU A 262 -11.75 16.15 -9.52
CA GLU A 262 -13.06 16.59 -9.01
C GLU A 262 -13.39 15.96 -7.65
N SER A 263 -14.24 16.61 -6.85
CA SER A 263 -14.69 16.05 -5.57
C SER A 263 -15.69 14.92 -5.80
N VAL A 264 -15.41 13.76 -5.19
CA VAL A 264 -16.33 12.63 -5.13
C VAL A 264 -17.66 13.05 -4.47
N GLU A 265 -17.58 13.84 -3.42
CA GLU A 265 -18.74 14.34 -2.67
C GLU A 265 -19.62 15.23 -3.52
N SER A 266 -19.05 16.21 -4.22
CA SER A 266 -19.80 17.09 -5.12
C SER A 266 -20.49 16.27 -6.21
N TYR A 267 -19.77 15.38 -6.90
CA TYR A 267 -20.32 14.56 -7.98
C TYR A 267 -21.53 13.73 -7.54
N ILE A 268 -21.44 13.06 -6.40
CA ILE A 268 -22.52 12.18 -5.91
C ILE A 268 -23.69 13.00 -5.35
N ASN A 269 -23.43 14.13 -4.69
CA ASN A 269 -24.48 15.00 -4.16
C ASN A 269 -25.28 15.69 -5.28
N GLU A 270 -24.63 16.06 -6.38
CA GLU A 270 -25.27 16.68 -7.55
C GLU A 270 -26.01 15.66 -8.45
N CYS A 271 -25.69 14.36 -8.34
CA CYS A 271 -26.39 13.32 -9.09
C CYS A 271 -27.84 13.16 -8.61
N ASN A 272 -28.79 13.41 -9.51
CA ASN A 272 -30.24 13.29 -9.25
C ASN A 272 -30.90 12.10 -9.96
N ASP A 273 -30.17 11.37 -10.81
CA ASP A 273 -30.69 10.15 -11.43
C ASP A 273 -30.54 8.96 -10.48
N LEU A 274 -31.66 8.51 -9.92
CA LEU A 274 -31.72 7.38 -9.00
C LEU A 274 -31.14 6.08 -9.60
N LYS A 275 -31.20 5.91 -10.93
CA LYS A 275 -30.71 4.71 -11.61
C LYS A 275 -29.20 4.52 -11.40
N GLU A 276 -28.46 5.61 -11.31
CA GLU A 276 -27.01 5.62 -11.11
C GLU A 276 -26.60 5.03 -9.75
N PHE A 277 -27.51 5.01 -8.77
CA PHE A 277 -27.28 4.50 -7.42
C PHE A 277 -27.67 3.02 -7.24
N LEU A 278 -28.31 2.41 -8.25
CA LEU A 278 -28.85 1.06 -8.12
C LEU A 278 -27.75 0.01 -8.05
N ILE A 279 -27.89 -0.88 -7.07
CA ILE A 279 -27.05 -2.05 -6.87
C ILE A 279 -27.83 -3.30 -7.29
N TYR A 280 -27.29 -4.10 -8.23
CA TYR A 280 -27.92 -5.28 -8.78
C TYR A 280 -27.36 -6.55 -8.15
N ARG A 281 -28.23 -7.45 -7.69
CA ARG A 281 -27.81 -8.73 -7.11
C ARG A 281 -28.68 -9.86 -7.65
N ASN A 282 -28.01 -10.87 -8.21
CA ASN A 282 -28.62 -12.15 -8.55
C ASN A 282 -28.16 -13.20 -7.53
N ILE A 283 -29.08 -13.64 -6.69
CA ILE A 283 -28.85 -14.55 -5.56
C ILE A 283 -28.77 -16.01 -6.03
N GLY A 284 -29.26 -16.30 -7.25
CA GLY A 284 -29.19 -17.60 -7.91
C GLY A 284 -30.32 -18.55 -7.49
N GLU A 285 -30.77 -19.37 -8.45
CA GLU A 285 -31.93 -20.29 -8.32
C GLU A 285 -31.67 -21.52 -7.42
N SER A 286 -30.46 -21.68 -6.89
CA SER A 286 -30.12 -22.81 -6.01
C SER A 286 -30.66 -22.68 -4.58
N PHE A 287 -31.40 -21.60 -4.31
CA PHE A 287 -32.04 -21.22 -3.05
C PHE A 287 -33.55 -21.23 -3.25
N ASP A 288 -34.30 -21.46 -2.17
CA ASP A 288 -35.75 -21.63 -2.24
C ASP A 288 -36.47 -20.26 -2.18
N GLU A 289 -35.91 -19.31 -1.44
CA GLU A 289 -36.53 -17.99 -1.25
C GLU A 289 -35.49 -16.88 -0.97
N VAL A 290 -35.85 -15.63 -1.25
CA VAL A 290 -35.14 -14.43 -0.82
C VAL A 290 -36.10 -13.59 0.03
N VAL A 291 -35.72 -13.30 1.28
CA VAL A 291 -36.59 -12.60 2.23
C VAL A 291 -35.91 -11.41 2.89
N GLN A 292 -36.71 -10.43 3.28
CA GLN A 292 -36.28 -9.27 4.04
C GLN A 292 -37.33 -8.89 5.08
N ALA A 293 -36.90 -8.65 6.32
CA ALA A 293 -37.76 -8.03 7.33
C ALA A 293 -37.77 -6.51 7.14
N ILE A 294 -38.92 -5.92 6.84
CA ILE A 294 -39.11 -4.47 6.77
C ILE A 294 -40.00 -4.06 7.96
N GLY A 295 -39.40 -3.45 8.98
CA GLY A 295 -40.05 -3.25 10.27
C GLY A 295 -40.47 -4.59 10.90
N ASN A 296 -41.78 -4.77 11.11
CA ASN A 296 -42.36 -5.99 11.69
C ASN A 296 -42.89 -6.98 10.64
N ILE A 297 -42.68 -6.72 9.34
CA ILE A 297 -43.26 -7.50 8.25
C ILE A 297 -42.13 -8.20 7.48
N ASN A 298 -42.28 -9.50 7.23
CA ASN A 298 -41.39 -10.24 6.34
C ASN A 298 -41.92 -10.18 4.90
N ILE A 299 -41.06 -9.78 3.97
CA ILE A 299 -41.36 -9.65 2.56
C ILE A 299 -40.47 -10.60 1.76
N SER A 300 -41.10 -11.33 0.85
CA SER A 300 -40.42 -12.19 -0.14
C SER A 300 -40.08 -11.39 -1.39
N HIS A 301 -38.90 -11.65 -1.96
CA HIS A 301 -38.36 -10.97 -3.13
C HIS A 301 -37.98 -11.97 -4.23
N ASN A 302 -37.86 -11.48 -5.46
CA ASN A 302 -37.29 -12.26 -6.56
C ASN A 302 -35.80 -12.59 -6.30
N PHE A 303 -35.26 -13.62 -6.97
CA PHE A 303 -33.83 -13.93 -6.90
C PHE A 303 -32.93 -12.86 -7.54
N SER A 304 -33.51 -11.98 -8.36
CA SER A 304 -32.84 -10.81 -8.93
C SER A 304 -33.43 -9.55 -8.33
N ILE A 305 -32.62 -8.82 -7.57
CA ILE A 305 -33.03 -7.62 -6.83
C ILE A 305 -32.19 -6.40 -7.23
N ARG A 306 -32.84 -5.23 -7.15
CA ARG A 306 -32.22 -3.92 -7.26
C ARG A 306 -32.31 -3.23 -5.91
N ILE A 307 -31.21 -2.65 -5.45
CA ILE A 307 -31.07 -2.19 -4.07
C ILE A 307 -30.50 -0.77 -4.06
N LEU A 308 -30.98 0.04 -3.12
CA LEU A 308 -30.40 1.32 -2.75
C LEU A 308 -29.93 1.29 -1.30
N ALA A 309 -28.86 2.00 -0.98
CA ALA A 309 -28.50 2.26 0.41
C ALA A 309 -29.50 3.25 1.02
N SER A 310 -30.02 2.97 2.20
CA SER A 310 -31.01 3.80 2.87
C SER A 310 -30.55 4.22 4.28
N LYS A 311 -30.95 5.44 4.68
CA LYS A 311 -30.82 5.93 6.05
C LYS A 311 -31.92 5.38 6.97
N ASP A 312 -32.99 4.83 6.40
CA ASP A 312 -34.12 4.28 7.15
C ASP A 312 -33.81 2.86 7.65
N LYS A 313 -33.70 2.74 8.98
CA LYS A 313 -33.36 1.49 9.68
C LYS A 313 -34.46 0.43 9.61
N LYS A 314 -35.65 0.75 9.09
CA LYS A 314 -36.71 -0.27 8.93
C LYS A 314 -36.32 -1.35 7.92
N TYR A 315 -35.46 -1.03 6.94
CA TYR A 315 -34.99 -1.98 5.95
C TYR A 315 -33.88 -2.85 6.55
N ASN A 316 -34.21 -4.03 7.09
CA ASN A 316 -33.19 -4.93 7.63
C ASN A 316 -32.39 -5.63 6.51
N ASN A 317 -31.42 -6.45 6.92
CA ASN A 317 -30.66 -7.30 6.01
C ASN A 317 -31.54 -8.26 5.19
N ILE A 318 -31.06 -8.60 3.99
CA ILE A 318 -31.71 -9.55 3.08
C ILE A 318 -31.08 -10.94 3.27
N TYR A 319 -31.92 -11.96 3.36
CA TYR A 319 -31.52 -13.35 3.56
C TYR A 319 -31.96 -14.21 2.37
N LYS A 320 -31.16 -15.22 2.05
CA LYS A 320 -31.51 -16.30 1.13
C LYS A 320 -31.74 -17.58 1.91
N ILE A 321 -32.82 -18.27 1.60
CA ILE A 321 -33.28 -19.45 2.33
C ILE A 321 -32.95 -20.70 1.50
N LYS A 322 -32.43 -21.74 2.16
CA LYS A 322 -32.32 -23.09 1.59
C LYS A 322 -32.70 -24.12 2.65
N GLY A 323 -33.83 -24.80 2.46
CA GLY A 323 -34.47 -25.60 3.50
C GLY A 323 -34.67 -24.77 4.77
N ASN A 324 -34.15 -25.24 5.90
CA ASN A 324 -34.25 -24.53 7.20
C ASN A 324 -33.08 -23.55 7.47
N THR A 325 -32.24 -23.27 6.47
CA THR A 325 -31.05 -22.43 6.64
C THR A 325 -31.26 -21.04 6.07
N ASN A 326 -31.09 -20.02 6.90
CA ASN A 326 -31.06 -18.61 6.49
C ASN A 326 -29.62 -18.15 6.34
N VAL A 327 -29.26 -17.70 5.14
CA VAL A 327 -27.92 -17.17 4.84
C VAL A 327 -28.04 -15.70 4.49
N LEU A 328 -27.23 -14.85 5.12
CA LEU A 328 -27.16 -13.43 4.77
C LEU A 328 -26.69 -13.26 3.32
N VAL A 329 -27.35 -12.37 2.57
CA VAL A 329 -26.82 -11.93 1.27
C VAL A 329 -25.66 -10.98 1.54
N ASN A 330 -24.45 -11.45 1.24
CA ASN A 330 -23.22 -10.68 1.49
C ASN A 330 -23.10 -9.49 0.52
N SER A 331 -22.23 -8.54 0.89
CA SER A 331 -21.84 -7.40 0.02
C SER A 331 -23.00 -6.48 -0.37
N LEU A 332 -23.95 -6.27 0.57
CA LEU A 332 -25.03 -5.31 0.48
C LEU A 332 -24.72 -4.03 1.27
N PRO A 333 -25.29 -2.88 0.89
CA PRO A 333 -25.22 -1.65 1.69
C PRO A 333 -25.94 -1.82 3.05
N PRO A 334 -25.65 -0.96 4.04
CA PRO A 334 -26.47 -0.85 5.24
C PRO A 334 -27.90 -0.45 4.85
N ASN A 335 -28.85 -0.99 5.60
CA ASN A 335 -30.29 -0.86 5.36
C ASN A 335 -30.68 -0.97 3.87
N PRO A 336 -30.49 -2.15 3.24
CA PRO A 336 -30.66 -2.31 1.80
C PRO A 336 -32.14 -2.16 1.41
N ARG A 337 -32.53 -1.03 0.83
CA ARG A 337 -33.89 -0.82 0.33
C ARG A 337 -34.04 -1.45 -1.04
N VAL A 338 -34.90 -2.46 -1.17
CA VAL A 338 -35.23 -3.04 -2.48
C VAL A 338 -36.05 -2.04 -3.30
N ALA A 339 -35.54 -1.67 -4.46
CA ALA A 339 -36.15 -0.70 -5.37
C ALA A 339 -36.98 -1.44 -6.44
N ILE A 340 -38.25 -1.67 -6.12
CA ILE A 340 -39.20 -2.32 -7.05
C ILE A 340 -39.69 -1.30 -8.09
N ASN A 341 -40.08 -0.10 -7.64
CA ASN A 341 -40.58 0.95 -8.51
C ASN A 341 -39.79 2.25 -8.32
N LEU A 342 -39.09 2.69 -9.37
CA LEU A 342 -38.22 3.87 -9.31
C LEU A 342 -38.98 5.21 -9.21
N THR A 343 -40.33 5.20 -9.27
CA THR A 343 -41.16 6.38 -9.02
C THR A 343 -41.57 6.54 -7.56
N ASP A 344 -41.19 5.61 -6.67
CA ASP A 344 -41.48 5.72 -5.24
C ASP A 344 -40.70 6.88 -4.59
N ASP A 345 -41.07 7.27 -3.37
CA ASP A 345 -40.31 8.25 -2.60
C ASP A 345 -39.00 7.63 -2.07
N TYR A 346 -37.85 8.17 -2.49
CA TYR A 346 -36.51 7.76 -2.08
C TYR A 346 -35.74 8.88 -1.35
N ASN A 347 -36.43 9.74 -0.60
CA ASN A 347 -35.82 10.77 0.26
C ASN A 347 -34.86 10.20 1.33
N ASP A 348 -34.96 8.90 1.61
CA ASP A 348 -34.11 8.15 2.54
C ASP A 348 -32.78 7.67 1.92
N LEU A 349 -32.49 7.98 0.65
CA LEU A 349 -31.26 7.56 -0.04
C LEU A 349 -30.01 7.97 0.76
N ASP A 350 -29.18 6.99 1.11
CA ASP A 350 -27.94 7.22 1.83
C ASP A 350 -26.79 7.55 0.89
N LYS A 351 -26.74 8.79 0.39
CA LYS A 351 -25.62 9.28 -0.45
C LYS A 351 -24.26 9.16 0.25
N ASP A 352 -24.21 9.23 1.58
CA ASP A 352 -22.97 9.14 2.36
C ASP A 352 -22.31 7.74 2.22
N TYR A 353 -23.11 6.68 2.11
CA TYR A 353 -22.62 5.33 1.81
C TYR A 353 -21.83 5.31 0.49
N TYR A 354 -22.42 5.85 -0.59
CA TYR A 354 -21.81 5.87 -1.92
C TYR A 354 -20.56 6.75 -1.95
N ILE A 355 -20.59 7.91 -1.26
CA ILE A 355 -19.42 8.79 -1.08
C ILE A 355 -18.28 8.06 -0.40
N ASN A 356 -18.55 7.40 0.73
CA ASN A 356 -17.53 6.67 1.48
C ASN A 356 -16.97 5.48 0.67
N LEU A 357 -17.83 4.79 -0.07
CA LEU A 357 -17.41 3.71 -0.97
C LEU A 357 -16.50 4.25 -2.09
N ALA A 358 -16.90 5.30 -2.78
CA ALA A 358 -16.11 5.94 -3.84
C ALA A 358 -14.76 6.45 -3.31
N LYS A 359 -14.75 7.15 -2.16
CA LYS A 359 -13.50 7.58 -1.50
C LYS A 359 -12.59 6.41 -1.16
N LYS A 360 -13.13 5.33 -0.61
CA LYS A 360 -12.36 4.12 -0.30
C LYS A 360 -11.70 3.56 -1.55
N ILE A 361 -12.45 3.43 -2.65
CA ILE A 361 -11.94 2.90 -3.92
C ILE A 361 -10.89 3.84 -4.50
N ALA A 362 -11.19 5.14 -4.64
CA ALA A 362 -10.24 6.14 -5.12
C ALA A 362 -8.94 6.10 -4.31
N SER A 363 -9.07 6.03 -2.97
CA SER A 363 -7.91 5.91 -2.09
C SER A 363 -7.07 4.68 -2.40
N GLU A 364 -7.60 3.59 -2.94
CA GLU A 364 -6.79 2.39 -3.27
C GLU A 364 -5.92 2.57 -4.52
N TYR A 365 -6.29 3.48 -5.42
CA TYR A 365 -5.48 3.86 -6.59
C TYR A 365 -4.52 5.02 -6.26
N VAL A 366 -4.81 5.73 -5.17
CA VAL A 366 -3.98 6.80 -4.59
C VAL A 366 -3.20 6.31 -3.36
N LYS A 367 -3.41 5.04 -2.92
CA LYS A 367 -2.71 4.29 -1.84
C LYS A 367 -1.43 3.63 -2.34
N GLY A 368 -0.98 4.05 -3.52
CA GLY A 368 0.41 4.50 -3.54
C GLY A 368 0.66 5.22 -2.25
N GLU A 369 1.86 5.13 -1.73
CA GLU A 369 2.31 6.38 -1.17
C GLU A 369 1.95 7.43 -2.22
N ASN A 370 1.29 8.51 -1.78
CA ASN A 370 1.39 9.76 -2.49
C ASN A 370 2.92 9.93 -2.54
N LEU A 371 3.54 9.34 -3.55
CA LEU A 371 4.93 9.44 -3.88
C LEU A 371 4.94 10.83 -4.45
N MET A 372 4.88 11.75 -3.50
CA MET A 372 5.40 13.09 -3.50
C MET A 372 5.50 13.52 -4.94
N GLN A 373 4.52 14.27 -5.42
CA GLN A 373 4.89 15.23 -6.45
C GLN A 373 5.92 16.13 -5.75
N LEU A 374 7.19 15.72 -5.82
CA LEU A 374 8.32 16.45 -5.33
C LEU A 374 8.28 17.73 -6.15
N ARG A 375 8.13 18.83 -5.44
CA ARG A 375 7.94 20.14 -6.01
C ARG A 375 9.25 20.87 -5.82
N PHE A 376 9.78 21.42 -6.91
CA PHE A 376 11.08 22.05 -6.92
C PHE A 376 10.95 23.54 -7.19
N ILE A 377 11.97 24.28 -6.77
CA ILE A 377 12.10 25.70 -7.05
C ILE A 377 13.49 25.98 -7.63
N PRO A 378 13.59 26.88 -8.62
CA PRO A 378 14.86 27.33 -9.12
C PRO A 378 15.46 28.34 -8.14
N LEU A 379 16.77 28.25 -7.95
CA LEU A 379 17.53 29.15 -7.08
C LEU A 379 18.46 30.03 -7.91
N CYS A 380 18.78 31.22 -7.40
CA CYS A 380 19.85 32.04 -7.92
C CYS A 380 21.17 31.26 -7.86
N LYS A 381 22.01 31.43 -8.89
CA LYS A 381 23.31 30.78 -8.98
C LYS A 381 24.14 31.03 -7.71
N ASP A 382 24.75 29.97 -7.18
CA ASP A 382 25.59 29.98 -5.98
C ASP A 382 24.88 30.55 -4.73
N SER A 383 23.55 30.43 -4.67
CA SER A 383 22.73 30.96 -3.57
C SER A 383 21.68 29.95 -3.09
N LYS A 384 21.08 30.23 -1.92
CA LYS A 384 19.87 29.54 -1.40
C LYS A 384 18.59 30.37 -1.63
N ILE A 385 18.70 31.49 -2.36
CA ILE A 385 17.61 32.43 -2.64
C ILE A 385 16.91 32.02 -3.94
N PRO A 386 15.57 31.96 -4.00
CA PRO A 386 14.84 31.64 -5.23
C PRO A 386 14.98 32.76 -6.26
N ILE A 387 14.84 32.41 -7.55
CA ILE A 387 14.92 33.41 -8.63
C ILE A 387 13.83 34.47 -8.46
N LYS A 388 14.16 35.73 -8.74
CA LYS A 388 13.25 36.88 -8.66
C LYS A 388 11.99 36.60 -9.50
N ASP A 389 10.82 36.94 -8.94
CA ASP A 389 9.50 36.76 -9.55
C ASP A 389 9.02 35.30 -9.73
N PHE A 390 9.71 34.31 -9.15
CA PHE A 390 9.24 32.92 -9.16
C PHE A 390 7.93 32.75 -8.38
N ASN A 391 6.91 32.19 -9.04
CA ASN A 391 5.61 31.97 -8.42
C ASN A 391 5.58 30.66 -7.62
N TYR A 392 5.69 30.76 -6.30
CA TYR A 392 5.61 29.63 -5.35
C TYR A 392 4.33 28.79 -5.47
N LYS A 393 3.25 29.35 -6.04
CA LYS A 393 2.00 28.61 -6.32
C LYS A 393 2.09 27.71 -7.56
N LYS A 394 3.15 27.82 -8.35
CA LYS A 394 3.43 26.99 -9.54
C LYS A 394 4.85 26.40 -9.45
N PRO A 395 5.09 25.46 -8.52
CA PRO A 395 6.39 24.81 -8.41
C PRO A 395 6.71 23.95 -9.63
N LEU A 396 8.00 23.70 -9.85
CA LEU A 396 8.52 22.91 -10.96
C LEU A 396 8.56 21.42 -10.61
N SER A 397 8.47 20.57 -11.63
CA SER A 397 8.83 19.14 -11.53
C SER A 397 10.35 18.96 -11.56
N TYR A 398 10.83 17.75 -11.26
CA TYR A 398 12.27 17.45 -11.28
C TYR A 398 12.89 17.77 -12.64
N ASN A 399 12.31 17.28 -13.74
CA ASN A 399 12.86 17.54 -15.09
C ASN A 399 12.88 19.02 -15.46
N GLN A 400 11.86 19.79 -15.07
CA GLN A 400 11.80 21.23 -15.35
C GLN A 400 12.85 22.01 -14.57
N VAL A 401 13.22 21.56 -13.37
CA VAL A 401 14.20 22.27 -12.54
C VAL A 401 15.64 21.97 -12.96
N LEU A 402 15.89 20.91 -13.73
CA LEU A 402 17.22 20.56 -14.24
C LEU A 402 17.80 21.60 -15.22
N GLU A 403 16.98 22.50 -15.76
CA GLU A 403 17.44 23.60 -16.62
C GLU A 403 18.17 24.71 -15.85
N TYR A 404 18.14 24.67 -14.51
CA TYR A 404 18.72 25.68 -13.64
C TYR A 404 20.02 25.18 -12.98
N SER A 405 21.01 26.06 -12.83
CA SER A 405 22.30 25.73 -12.20
C SER A 405 22.15 25.32 -10.74
N ASP A 406 21.13 25.84 -10.06
CA ASP A 406 20.90 25.67 -8.64
C ASP A 406 19.40 25.48 -8.40
N TYR A 407 19.05 24.50 -7.56
CA TYR A 407 17.65 24.24 -7.26
C TYR A 407 17.39 23.59 -5.90
N GLY A 408 16.18 23.81 -5.40
CA GLY A 408 15.72 23.32 -4.12
C GLY A 408 14.50 22.43 -4.23
N LEU A 409 14.39 21.51 -3.26
CA LEU A 409 13.20 20.71 -3.00
C LEU A 409 12.30 21.44 -1.99
N ILE A 410 11.04 21.66 -2.34
CA ILE A 410 10.01 22.03 -1.36
C ILE A 410 9.75 20.79 -0.51
N ILE A 411 9.99 20.91 0.79
CA ILE A 411 9.87 19.80 1.74
C ILE A 411 8.38 19.50 1.91
N PRO A 412 7.91 18.31 1.53
CA PRO A 412 6.48 18.01 1.57
C PRO A 412 5.92 17.93 2.99
N ASP A 413 4.61 18.18 3.13
CA ASP A 413 3.95 18.41 4.41
C ASP A 413 4.07 17.25 5.40
N ASP A 414 4.26 16.03 4.92
CA ASP A 414 4.41 14.80 5.69
C ASP A 414 5.87 14.48 6.05
N LEU A 415 6.85 15.25 5.57
CA LEU A 415 8.26 15.08 5.87
C LEU A 415 8.84 16.12 6.84
N VAL A 416 9.89 15.69 7.50
CA VAL A 416 10.79 16.53 8.29
C VAL A 416 12.21 16.36 7.78
N LEU A 417 12.90 17.50 7.63
CA LEU A 417 14.33 17.55 7.34
C LEU A 417 15.07 17.85 8.64
N VAL A 418 16.02 16.99 8.98
CA VAL A 418 17.03 17.18 10.01
C VAL A 418 18.32 17.62 9.33
N ASP A 419 18.71 18.87 9.53
CA ASP A 419 19.88 19.50 8.94
C ASP A 419 20.99 19.55 10.00
N VAL A 420 22.08 18.82 9.75
CA VAL A 420 23.26 18.74 10.63
C VAL A 420 24.38 19.53 9.95
N ASP A 421 24.54 20.80 10.33
CA ASP A 421 25.58 21.70 9.82
C ASP A 421 26.96 21.45 10.50
N ASN A 422 27.34 20.17 10.63
CA ASN A 422 28.65 19.74 11.11
C ASN A 422 29.02 18.39 10.49
N ILE A 423 30.16 18.33 9.80
CA ILE A 423 30.62 17.13 9.07
C ILE A 423 30.83 15.95 10.03
N GLU A 424 31.53 16.15 11.13
CA GLU A 424 31.89 15.09 12.09
C GLU A 424 30.65 14.49 12.76
N GLN A 425 29.74 15.34 13.23
CA GLN A 425 28.47 14.88 13.82
C GLN A 425 27.60 14.17 12.79
N GLY A 426 27.55 14.70 11.56
CA GLY A 426 26.81 14.10 10.46
C GLY A 426 27.35 12.72 10.07
N GLU A 427 28.66 12.54 9.96
CA GLU A 427 29.28 11.23 9.67
C GLU A 427 28.95 10.17 10.72
N LYS A 428 28.96 10.54 12.00
CA LYS A 428 28.53 9.66 13.10
C LYS A 428 27.05 9.26 12.96
N LEU A 429 26.18 10.21 12.62
CA LEU A 429 24.76 9.93 12.41
C LEU A 429 24.53 9.04 11.17
N VAL A 430 25.25 9.29 10.07
CA VAL A 430 25.21 8.42 8.89
C VAL A 430 25.61 6.99 9.25
N LYS A 431 26.68 6.81 10.03
CA LYS A 431 27.12 5.50 10.49
C LYS A 431 26.06 4.81 11.35
N LEU A 432 25.51 5.52 12.34
CA LEU A 432 24.44 5.01 13.21
C LEU A 432 23.24 4.54 12.39
N LEU A 433 22.71 5.38 11.50
CA LEU A 433 21.50 5.07 10.73
C LEU A 433 21.74 3.92 9.75
N LYS A 434 22.93 3.83 9.14
CA LYS A 434 23.30 2.72 8.24
C LYS A 434 23.44 1.40 8.98
N ASP A 435 24.11 1.38 10.13
CA ASP A 435 24.33 0.16 10.91
C ASP A 435 22.99 -0.39 11.47
N LEU A 436 22.11 0.50 11.92
CA LEU A 436 20.75 0.16 12.35
C LEU A 436 19.78 -0.13 11.18
N LYS A 437 20.22 0.06 9.94
CA LYS A 437 19.41 -0.09 8.71
C LYS A 437 18.11 0.72 8.75
N VAL A 438 18.17 1.93 9.29
CA VAL A 438 17.02 2.84 9.38
C VAL A 438 16.69 3.37 7.98
N PRO A 439 15.49 3.11 7.43
CA PRO A 439 15.09 3.66 6.12
C PRO A 439 14.92 5.18 6.17
N THR A 440 15.87 5.91 5.57
CA THR A 440 15.93 7.38 5.57
C THR A 440 16.67 7.87 4.33
N THR A 441 16.40 9.08 3.88
CA THR A 441 17.18 9.73 2.81
C THR A 441 18.21 10.69 3.37
N ILE A 442 19.44 10.53 2.91
CA ILE A 442 20.63 11.21 3.40
C ILE A 442 21.28 11.92 2.23
N MET A 443 21.57 13.21 2.41
CA MET A 443 22.28 14.02 1.44
C MET A 443 23.48 14.69 2.09
N ARG A 444 24.65 14.55 1.46
CA ARG A 444 25.84 15.34 1.80
C ARG A 444 25.62 16.77 1.33
N THR A 445 25.94 17.74 2.18
CA THR A 445 25.99 19.17 1.83
C THR A 445 27.44 19.66 1.90
N PRO A 446 27.76 20.93 1.60
CA PRO A 446 29.12 21.44 1.83
C PRO A 446 29.55 21.35 3.31
N ASN A 447 28.68 21.74 4.23
CA ASN A 447 29.01 21.94 5.66
C ASN A 447 28.58 20.78 6.56
N GLY A 448 27.81 19.81 6.05
CA GLY A 448 27.37 18.66 6.83
C GLY A 448 26.41 17.77 6.04
N TYR A 449 25.25 17.45 6.62
CA TYR A 449 24.32 16.47 6.07
C TYR A 449 22.86 16.85 6.31
N HIS A 450 22.02 16.54 5.33
CA HIS A 450 20.57 16.58 5.45
C HIS A 450 20.02 15.16 5.58
N PHE A 451 19.10 14.94 6.52
CA PHE A 451 18.41 13.66 6.72
C PHE A 451 16.89 13.87 6.65
N TYR A 452 16.21 13.07 5.84
CA TYR A 452 14.77 13.18 5.61
C TYR A 452 14.04 12.00 6.24
N PHE A 453 12.97 12.30 6.98
CA PHE A 453 12.11 11.34 7.66
C PHE A 453 10.64 11.74 7.51
N LYS A 454 9.71 10.80 7.77
CA LYS A 454 8.29 11.13 7.95
C LYS A 454 8.11 11.84 9.29
N LYS A 455 7.21 12.83 9.37
CA LYS A 455 6.85 13.51 10.64
C LYS A 455 6.20 12.56 11.64
N GLY A 456 5.49 11.54 11.18
CA GLY A 456 4.71 10.67 12.07
C GLY A 456 3.58 11.44 12.76
N LYS A 457 3.31 11.14 14.04
CA LYS A 457 2.19 11.70 14.82
C LYS A 457 2.48 13.03 15.51
N TYR A 458 3.69 13.57 15.38
CA TYR A 458 4.12 14.79 16.06
C TYR A 458 4.10 15.98 15.10
N ASP A 459 3.48 17.08 15.54
CA ASP A 459 3.56 18.36 14.86
C ASP A 459 4.92 19.01 15.15
N PHE A 460 5.84 18.90 14.20
CA PHE A 460 7.11 19.60 14.26
C PHE A 460 6.94 21.06 13.84
N THR A 461 7.53 21.96 14.62
CA THR A 461 7.80 23.34 14.21
C THR A 461 9.25 23.45 13.76
N ASN A 462 9.57 24.49 12.98
CA ASN A 462 10.95 24.76 12.60
C ASN A 462 11.75 25.14 13.84
N VAL A 463 12.86 24.45 14.10
CA VAL A 463 13.78 24.80 15.19
C VAL A 463 15.21 24.90 14.66
N VAL A 464 16.00 25.76 15.29
CA VAL A 464 17.37 26.07 14.87
C VAL A 464 18.31 25.83 16.03
N ARG A 465 19.45 25.18 15.78
CA ARG A 465 20.54 24.88 16.70
C ARG A 465 20.10 24.19 18.00
N GLN A 466 19.19 23.23 17.87
CA GLN A 466 18.76 22.40 19.00
C GLN A 466 19.60 21.14 19.09
N VAL A 467 19.77 20.62 20.30
CA VAL A 467 20.50 19.36 20.52
C VAL A 467 19.52 18.22 20.67
N THR A 468 19.86 17.08 20.08
CA THR A 468 19.09 15.84 20.14
C THR A 468 19.46 15.01 21.37
N PRO A 469 18.63 14.04 21.78
CA PRO A 469 18.90 13.11 22.88
C PRO A 469 20.25 12.39 22.80
N ILE A 470 20.74 12.13 21.58
CA ILE A 470 22.05 11.51 21.37
C ILE A 470 23.21 12.52 21.35
N GLY A 471 22.95 13.81 21.53
CA GLY A 471 23.96 14.86 21.63
C GLY A 471 24.38 15.50 20.30
N ILE A 472 23.63 15.29 19.22
CA ILE A 472 23.89 15.93 17.91
C ILE A 472 23.11 17.24 17.81
N THR A 473 23.77 18.30 17.35
CA THR A 473 23.14 19.60 17.06
C THR A 473 22.47 19.58 15.69
N VAL A 474 21.20 19.97 15.63
CA VAL A 474 20.35 19.93 14.44
C VAL A 474 19.55 21.21 14.25
N ASP A 475 19.30 21.54 13.00
CA ASP A 475 18.20 22.40 12.56
C ASP A 475 17.07 21.50 12.03
N ILE A 476 15.85 21.68 12.53
CA ILE A 476 14.69 20.93 12.06
C ILE A 476 13.85 21.84 11.17
N LYS A 477 13.56 21.35 9.97
CA LYS A 477 12.64 21.96 9.02
C LYS A 477 11.44 21.04 8.83
N ALA A 478 10.30 21.43 9.39
CA ALA A 478 9.04 20.73 9.19
C ALA A 478 8.48 21.13 7.82
N GLY A 479 8.18 20.15 6.96
CA GLY A 479 7.57 20.40 5.65
C GLY A 479 6.22 21.11 5.75
N GLY A 480 5.85 21.88 4.74
CA GLY A 480 4.70 22.80 4.86
C GLY A 480 4.86 24.06 4.04
N LYS A 481 4.03 25.07 4.34
CA LYS A 481 3.98 26.35 3.60
C LYS A 481 5.37 26.98 3.46
N ASP A 482 5.89 26.93 2.23
CA ASP A 482 7.09 27.59 1.72
C ASP A 482 8.43 27.13 2.33
N CYS A 483 8.47 25.95 2.97
CA CYS A 483 9.73 25.38 3.46
C CYS A 483 10.45 24.59 2.34
N TYR A 484 11.69 24.96 2.02
CA TYR A 484 12.49 24.29 1.00
C TYR A 484 13.95 24.11 1.43
N ALA A 485 14.63 23.16 0.80
CA ALA A 485 16.05 22.89 0.98
C ALA A 485 16.76 22.79 -0.36
N LYS A 486 17.93 23.42 -0.48
CA LYS A 486 18.79 23.29 -1.67
C LYS A 486 19.31 21.85 -1.78
N ILE A 487 18.99 21.20 -2.89
CA ILE A 487 19.40 19.81 -3.16
C ILE A 487 20.48 19.71 -4.23
N TYR A 488 20.63 20.74 -5.07
CA TYR A 488 21.67 20.81 -6.10
C TYR A 488 22.20 22.23 -6.29
N GLY A 489 23.48 22.34 -6.62
CA GLY A 489 24.13 23.57 -7.06
C GLY A 489 25.37 23.21 -7.86
N GLU A 490 25.54 23.80 -9.04
CA GLU A 490 26.60 23.49 -10.01
C GLU A 490 28.01 23.53 -9.40
N ASN A 491 28.28 24.49 -8.51
CA ASN A 491 29.57 24.68 -7.85
C ASN A 491 29.60 24.17 -6.39
N GLU A 492 28.56 23.47 -5.93
CA GLU A 492 28.47 22.96 -4.56
C GLU A 492 28.53 21.44 -4.53
N ASN A 493 29.34 20.87 -3.62
CA ASN A 493 29.38 19.43 -3.43
C ASN A 493 28.14 18.95 -2.66
N ARG A 494 27.06 18.66 -3.39
CA ARG A 494 25.81 18.08 -2.88
C ARG A 494 25.47 16.80 -3.60
N TYR A 495 25.24 15.73 -2.86
CA TYR A 495 24.83 14.45 -3.44
C TYR A 495 24.08 13.59 -2.41
N PHE A 496 23.10 12.83 -2.89
CA PHE A 496 22.39 11.85 -2.09
C PHE A 496 23.25 10.58 -1.92
N LEU A 497 23.21 10.01 -0.71
CA LEU A 497 23.95 8.78 -0.39
C LEU A 497 23.13 7.52 -0.70
N ASN A 498 21.83 7.67 -0.93
CA ASN A 498 20.87 6.58 -1.03
C ASN A 498 20.89 5.83 -2.38
N GLY A 499 21.48 6.41 -3.41
CA GLY A 499 21.35 5.88 -4.78
C GLY A 499 19.91 5.91 -5.29
N GLY A 500 19.69 5.48 -6.52
CA GLY A 500 18.35 5.39 -7.12
C GLY A 500 17.80 6.70 -7.71
N SER A 501 16.53 6.66 -8.13
CA SER A 501 15.82 7.85 -8.59
C SER A 501 15.46 8.77 -7.42
N ILE A 502 15.20 10.05 -7.69
CA ILE A 502 14.82 10.98 -6.63
C ILE A 502 13.50 10.55 -5.98
N GLU A 503 12.57 9.96 -6.72
CA GLU A 503 11.32 9.44 -6.17
C GLU A 503 11.55 8.24 -5.25
N ASP A 504 12.43 7.30 -5.63
CA ASP A 504 12.74 6.12 -4.81
C ASP A 504 13.31 6.52 -3.45
N MET A 505 14.18 7.54 -3.44
CA MET A 505 14.76 8.09 -2.20
C MET A 505 13.68 8.53 -1.20
N PHE A 506 12.56 9.10 -1.66
CA PHE A 506 11.53 9.65 -0.76
C PHE A 506 10.33 8.73 -0.53
N SER A 507 10.30 7.53 -1.13
CA SER A 507 9.24 6.54 -0.93
C SER A 507 9.30 5.89 0.46
N ASN A 508 10.39 5.19 0.75
CA ASN A 508 10.46 4.27 1.88
C ASN A 508 11.13 4.91 3.11
N LEU A 509 10.54 6.01 3.62
CA LEU A 509 11.02 6.72 4.81
C LEU A 509 10.28 6.27 6.08
N VAL A 510 11.00 6.11 7.19
CA VAL A 510 10.40 5.91 8.53
C VAL A 510 10.07 7.23 9.22
N GLU A 511 9.24 7.15 10.26
CA GLU A 511 9.02 8.28 11.19
C GLU A 511 10.32 8.70 11.86
N LEU A 512 10.49 10.00 12.11
CA LEU A 512 11.67 10.53 12.80
C LEU A 512 11.90 9.75 14.10
N PRO A 513 13.06 9.12 14.30
CA PRO A 513 13.35 8.40 15.53
C PRO A 513 13.40 9.35 16.73
N ILE A 514 12.86 8.92 17.88
CA ILE A 514 12.74 9.77 19.08
C ILE A 514 14.09 10.31 19.56
N TYR A 515 15.17 9.55 19.37
CA TYR A 515 16.52 9.93 19.76
C TYR A 515 17.11 11.06 18.89
N LEU A 516 16.42 11.48 17.81
CA LEU A 516 16.74 12.64 16.98
C LEU A 516 15.78 13.82 17.20
N TYR A 517 14.90 13.76 18.19
CA TYR A 517 13.99 14.87 18.46
C TYR A 517 14.75 16.05 19.04
N PRO A 518 14.38 17.31 18.73
CA PRO A 518 15.01 18.46 19.37
C PRO A 518 14.62 18.51 20.86
N MET A 519 15.60 18.61 21.76
CA MET A 519 15.35 18.77 23.19
C MET A 519 15.06 20.22 23.54
N ALA A 520 14.11 20.48 24.45
CA ALA A 520 13.85 21.84 24.94
C ALA A 520 14.94 22.30 25.93
N ARG A 521 15.52 21.37 26.69
CA ARG A 521 16.57 21.64 27.69
C ARG A 521 17.89 21.00 27.29
N ASN A 522 18.90 21.81 27.01
CA ASN A 522 20.25 21.32 26.80
C ASN A 522 21.22 21.87 27.86
N LYS A 523 21.31 21.19 29.00
CA LYS A 523 22.20 21.61 30.11
C LYS A 523 23.60 21.00 30.03
N TYR A 524 23.78 19.93 29.28
CA TYR A 524 25.01 19.14 29.26
C TYR A 524 25.52 19.04 27.83
N ASP A 525 26.76 19.45 27.59
CA ASP A 525 27.42 19.21 26.31
C ASP A 525 27.87 17.75 26.24
N ILE A 526 26.95 16.90 25.77
CA ILE A 526 27.18 15.46 25.64
C ILE A 526 28.24 15.13 24.59
N TYR A 527 28.38 15.97 23.58
CA TYR A 527 29.31 15.72 22.48
C TYR A 527 30.77 15.88 22.92
N ASN A 528 31.04 16.88 23.76
CA ASN A 528 32.40 17.24 24.18
C ASN A 528 32.76 16.80 25.62
N ILE A 529 32.14 15.74 26.16
CA ILE A 529 32.42 15.33 27.55
C ILE A 529 33.84 14.77 27.73
N GLU A 530 34.63 15.43 28.59
CA GLU A 530 35.95 14.96 29.04
C GLU A 530 35.89 13.58 29.71
N GLN A 531 36.93 12.76 29.51
CA GLN A 531 36.95 11.37 30.00
C GLN A 531 36.71 11.26 31.52
N GLY A 532 37.26 12.17 32.33
CA GLY A 532 37.17 12.11 33.80
C GLY A 532 35.80 12.47 34.40
N GLN A 533 34.93 13.17 33.67
CA GLN A 533 33.61 13.61 34.16
C GLN A 533 32.43 12.89 33.49
N ARG A 534 32.72 11.99 32.54
CA ARG A 534 31.73 11.37 31.66
C ARG A 534 30.65 10.58 32.37
N ASN A 535 31.03 9.67 33.25
CA ASN A 535 30.09 8.79 33.93
C ASN A 535 29.08 9.62 34.78
N ASN A 536 29.59 10.57 35.58
CA ASN A 536 28.74 11.47 36.37
C ASN A 536 27.84 12.37 35.50
N THR A 537 28.35 12.85 34.36
CA THR A 537 27.58 13.69 33.43
C THR A 537 26.45 12.91 32.76
N LEU A 538 26.71 11.71 32.25
CA LEU A 538 25.68 10.85 31.66
C LEU A 538 24.65 10.38 32.69
N PHE A 539 25.11 10.07 33.91
CA PHE A 539 24.20 9.75 35.00
C PHE A 539 23.24 10.90 35.29
N LYS A 540 23.71 12.15 35.29
CA LYS A 540 22.84 13.34 35.44
C LYS A 540 21.96 13.59 34.21
N TYR A 541 22.49 13.33 33.01
CA TYR A 541 21.80 13.54 31.75
C TYR A 541 20.55 12.66 31.60
N ILE A 542 20.57 11.43 32.13
CA ILE A 542 19.38 10.55 32.20
C ILE A 542 18.15 11.27 32.78
N SER A 543 18.35 12.12 33.77
CA SER A 543 17.25 12.91 34.34
C SER A 543 16.71 13.98 33.41
N GLU A 544 17.54 14.54 32.52
CA GLU A 544 17.07 15.47 31.49
C GLU A 544 16.26 14.75 30.42
N LEU A 545 16.63 13.51 30.05
CA LEU A 545 15.81 12.69 29.15
C LEU A 545 14.42 12.41 29.75
N PHE A 546 14.35 12.11 31.05
CA PHE A 546 13.07 11.99 31.74
C PHE A 546 12.29 13.33 31.77
N TYR A 547 12.96 14.48 31.86
CA TYR A 547 12.30 15.79 31.73
C TYR A 547 11.70 16.06 30.35
N GLU A 548 12.26 15.45 29.31
CA GLU A 548 11.73 15.46 27.95
C GLU A 548 10.68 14.34 27.74
N ASN A 549 10.22 13.69 28.82
CA ASN A 549 9.23 12.61 28.86
C ASN A 549 9.63 11.33 28.09
N PHE A 550 10.92 10.97 28.13
CA PHE A 550 11.36 9.68 27.62
C PHE A 550 10.90 8.55 28.54
N THR A 551 10.39 7.46 27.95
CA THR A 551 10.19 6.22 28.70
C THR A 551 11.53 5.62 29.12
N VAL A 552 11.53 4.77 30.13
CA VAL A 552 12.74 4.05 30.57
C VAL A 552 13.41 3.31 29.40
N GLN A 553 12.61 2.67 28.52
CA GLN A 553 13.15 2.00 27.33
C GLN A 553 13.80 3.00 26.35
N ASN A 554 13.17 4.15 26.09
CA ASN A 554 13.75 5.17 25.22
C ASN A 554 15.08 5.72 25.78
N VAL A 555 15.19 5.86 27.11
CA VAL A 555 16.45 6.26 27.77
C VAL A 555 17.52 5.19 27.58
N ILE A 556 17.21 3.92 27.85
CA ILE A 556 18.13 2.79 27.67
C ILE A 556 18.69 2.79 26.24
N ASP A 557 17.82 2.86 25.24
CA ASP A 557 18.21 2.82 23.83
C ASP A 557 19.02 4.06 23.45
N THR A 558 18.61 5.25 23.89
CA THR A 558 19.34 6.52 23.63
C THR A 558 20.74 6.49 24.21
N ILE A 559 20.91 6.08 25.47
CA ILE A 559 22.22 6.05 26.13
C ILE A 559 23.14 5.00 25.48
N ARG A 560 22.61 3.84 25.07
CA ARG A 560 23.38 2.84 24.32
C ARG A 560 23.86 3.39 22.97
N LEU A 561 22.96 3.99 22.19
CA LEU A 561 23.30 4.56 20.89
C LEU A 561 24.32 5.70 21.02
N LEU A 562 24.11 6.59 21.98
CA LEU A 562 25.03 7.67 22.32
C LEU A 562 26.42 7.13 22.65
N ASN A 563 26.51 6.08 23.48
CA ASN A 563 27.80 5.50 23.88
C ASN A 563 28.53 4.84 22.71
N ILE A 564 27.82 4.09 21.86
CA ILE A 564 28.41 3.31 20.76
C ILE A 564 28.83 4.22 19.59
N TYR A 565 28.00 5.20 19.25
CA TYR A 565 28.14 5.94 17.99
C TYR A 565 28.59 7.39 18.15
N ILE A 566 28.26 8.05 19.26
CA ILE A 566 28.44 9.50 19.38
C ILE A 566 29.69 9.86 20.19
N LEU A 567 29.90 9.20 21.33
CA LEU A 567 31.06 9.47 22.17
C LEU A 567 32.35 9.10 21.47
N ASN A 568 33.32 10.02 21.47
CA ASN A 568 34.66 9.79 20.94
C ASN A 568 35.39 8.63 21.64
N ASN A 569 35.06 8.40 22.92
CA ASN A 569 35.57 7.31 23.72
C ASN A 569 34.39 6.65 24.45
N PRO A 570 33.92 5.47 24.03
CA PRO A 570 32.81 4.79 24.71
C PRO A 570 33.19 4.42 26.14
N LEU A 571 32.22 4.48 27.05
CA LEU A 571 32.33 3.87 28.37
C LEU A 571 32.35 2.34 28.26
N PRO A 572 33.00 1.64 29.20
CA PRO A 572 32.94 0.18 29.29
C PRO A 572 31.50 -0.33 29.37
N VAL A 573 31.21 -1.43 28.69
CA VAL A 573 29.85 -2.02 28.62
C VAL A 573 29.24 -2.20 30.01
N ASN A 574 30.02 -2.75 30.97
CA ASN A 574 29.54 -2.97 32.34
C ASN A 574 29.12 -1.67 33.05
N GLU A 575 29.82 -0.56 32.81
CA GLU A 575 29.45 0.74 33.40
C GLU A 575 28.15 1.28 32.78
N VAL A 576 28.00 1.15 31.46
CA VAL A 576 26.79 1.56 30.75
C VAL A 576 25.59 0.73 31.20
N GLU A 577 25.71 -0.60 31.22
CA GLU A 577 24.64 -1.51 31.65
C GLU A 577 24.23 -1.30 33.11
N THR A 578 25.18 -0.98 33.99
CA THR A 578 24.88 -0.60 35.38
C THR A 578 24.11 0.73 35.46
N MET A 579 24.44 1.68 34.60
CA MET A 579 23.79 3.00 34.56
C MET A 579 22.36 2.93 34.01
N ILE A 580 22.12 2.04 33.04
CA ILE A 580 20.82 1.86 32.38
C ILE A 580 20.03 0.65 32.92
N GLU A 581 20.44 0.13 34.07
CA GLU A 581 19.77 -0.98 34.73
C GLU A 581 18.30 -0.64 34.97
N LYS A 582 17.42 -1.45 34.37
CA LYS A 582 16.00 -1.11 34.23
C LYS A 582 15.31 -0.85 35.56
N ASP A 583 15.50 -1.71 36.55
CA ASP A 583 14.83 -1.59 37.85
C ASP A 583 15.20 -0.27 38.56
N LYS A 584 16.49 0.11 38.50
CA LYS A 584 16.97 1.40 39.05
C LYS A 584 16.43 2.60 38.27
N LEU A 585 16.30 2.47 36.95
CA LEU A 585 15.71 3.51 36.12
C LEU A 585 14.20 3.64 36.34
N ASP A 586 13.48 2.55 36.56
CA ASP A 586 12.05 2.55 36.89
C ASP A 586 11.81 3.25 38.24
N GLU A 587 12.61 2.96 39.28
CA GLU A 587 12.58 3.69 40.56
C GLU A 587 12.81 5.20 40.37
N ARG A 588 13.86 5.55 39.62
CA ARG A 588 14.20 6.95 39.31
C ARG A 588 13.11 7.63 38.50
N TYR A 589 12.53 6.95 37.51
CA TYR A 589 11.44 7.45 36.69
C TYR A 589 10.22 7.77 37.56
N ASN A 590 9.84 6.86 38.47
CA ASN A 590 8.73 7.06 39.40
C ASN A 590 8.98 8.26 40.34
N GLU A 591 10.18 8.37 40.93
CA GLU A 591 10.56 9.51 41.78
C GLU A 591 10.48 10.85 41.01
N TYR A 592 10.87 10.85 39.74
CA TYR A 592 10.77 12.05 38.87
C TYR A 592 9.32 12.39 38.52
N HIS A 593 8.49 11.39 38.20
CA HIS A 593 7.08 11.59 37.89
C HIS A 593 6.27 12.10 39.10
N GLU A 594 6.54 11.60 40.30
CA GLU A 594 5.93 12.10 41.54
C GLU A 594 6.37 13.53 41.88
N LYS A 595 7.65 13.89 41.66
CA LYS A 595 8.15 15.25 41.93
C LYS A 595 7.65 16.30 40.94
N PHE A 596 7.33 15.92 39.69
CA PHE A 596 6.98 16.87 38.62
C PHE A 596 5.48 17.02 38.37
N SER A 597 4.65 16.10 38.84
CA SER A 597 3.18 16.27 38.84
C SER A 597 2.70 17.44 39.74
N THR A 598 3.58 18.04 40.56
CA THR A 598 3.26 19.16 41.46
C THR A 598 3.72 20.56 40.99
N ARG A 599 4.48 20.70 39.89
CA ARG A 599 4.98 22.01 39.41
C ARG A 599 4.29 22.50 38.13
N LYS A 600 3.42 23.51 38.24
CA LYS A 600 2.94 24.31 37.09
C LYS A 600 4.10 25.11 36.48
N ILE A 601 4.66 24.67 35.37
CA ILE A 601 5.65 25.44 34.60
C ILE A 601 4.91 26.19 33.48
N LYS A 602 5.05 27.52 33.46
CA LYS A 602 4.62 28.40 32.35
C LYS A 602 5.73 28.43 31.29
N GLY A 603 5.40 28.10 30.04
CA GLY A 603 6.26 28.26 28.88
C GLY A 603 5.93 27.23 27.80
N SER A 604 5.71 27.69 26.57
CA SER A 604 5.35 26.87 25.40
C SER A 604 6.41 25.80 25.12
N ASN A 605 6.11 24.55 25.46
CA ASN A 605 6.95 23.38 25.17
C ASN A 605 6.11 22.39 24.35
N HIS A 606 6.50 22.17 23.10
CA HIS A 606 5.75 21.36 22.13
C HIS A 606 5.53 19.89 22.56
N ILE A 607 6.43 19.31 23.37
CA ILE A 607 6.25 17.97 23.95
C ILE A 607 5.30 18.01 25.17
N GLN A 608 5.29 19.12 25.92
CA GLN A 608 4.41 19.29 27.09
C GLN A 608 2.97 19.53 26.67
N ASP A 609 2.69 20.22 25.56
CA ASP A 609 1.29 20.41 25.10
C ASP A 609 0.71 19.13 24.47
N TYR A 610 1.52 18.31 23.79
CA TYR A 610 1.07 17.01 23.29
C TYR A 610 0.86 16.01 24.42
N GLN A 611 1.78 15.92 25.40
CA GLN A 611 1.59 15.04 26.54
C GLN A 611 0.65 15.60 27.60
N LYS A 612 0.41 16.91 27.70
CA LYS A 612 -0.66 17.45 28.55
C LYS A 612 -2.02 17.21 27.93
N ASN A 613 -2.19 17.40 26.62
CA ASN A 613 -3.44 17.01 25.94
C ASN A 613 -3.59 15.48 25.83
N LYS A 614 -2.50 14.72 25.86
CA LYS A 614 -2.56 13.26 25.94
C LYS A 614 -2.79 12.80 27.37
N MET A 615 -2.12 13.32 28.40
CA MET A 615 -2.26 12.97 29.83
C MET A 615 -3.53 13.53 30.47
N GLU A 616 -3.97 14.77 30.20
CA GLU A 616 -5.30 15.24 30.61
C GLU A 616 -6.42 14.46 29.92
N LYS A 617 -6.15 13.81 28.78
CA LYS A 617 -7.08 12.93 28.07
C LYS A 617 -6.84 11.44 28.35
N PHE A 618 -5.70 11.08 28.91
CA PHE A 618 -5.31 9.73 29.29
C PHE A 618 -5.68 9.55 30.75
N GLU A 619 -5.20 10.34 31.72
CA GLU A 619 -5.57 10.26 33.14
C GLU A 619 -7.08 10.42 33.39
N ASN A 620 -7.75 11.41 32.79
CA ASN A 620 -9.22 11.57 32.94
C ASN A 620 -10.03 10.40 32.36
N ASN A 621 -9.45 9.64 31.42
CA ASN A 621 -10.11 8.50 30.81
C ASN A 621 -9.59 7.17 31.34
N LEU A 622 -8.36 7.07 31.84
CA LEU A 622 -7.70 5.84 32.27
C LEU A 622 -8.33 5.33 33.55
N GLU A 623 -8.65 6.22 34.49
CA GLU A 623 -9.36 5.87 35.71
C GLU A 623 -10.76 5.33 35.37
N ARG A 624 -11.47 6.04 34.48
CA ARG A 624 -12.77 5.60 33.93
C ARG A 624 -12.68 4.28 33.14
N TYR A 625 -11.64 4.09 32.33
CA TYR A 625 -11.40 2.90 31.53
C TYR A 625 -10.99 1.72 32.40
N CYS A 626 -10.22 1.97 33.46
CA CYS A 626 -9.86 0.99 34.48
C CYS A 626 -11.08 0.59 35.31
N GLU A 627 -12.00 1.50 35.63
CA GLU A 627 -13.27 1.14 36.27
C GLU A 627 -14.15 0.27 35.37
N ILE A 628 -14.30 0.64 34.10
CA ILE A 628 -15.05 -0.15 33.11
C ILE A 628 -14.38 -1.52 32.91
N ALA A 629 -13.05 -1.57 32.80
CA ALA A 629 -12.29 -2.80 32.69
C ALA A 629 -12.41 -3.67 33.96
N LYS A 630 -12.42 -3.07 35.16
CA LYS A 630 -12.65 -3.78 36.43
C LYS A 630 -14.09 -4.31 36.53
N GLU A 631 -15.09 -3.59 36.03
CA GLU A 631 -16.48 -4.06 35.96
C GLU A 631 -16.61 -5.25 35.00
N LEU A 632 -16.01 -5.15 33.81
CA LEU A 632 -15.95 -6.23 32.82
C LEU A 632 -15.18 -7.44 33.34
N TYR A 633 -14.11 -7.22 34.11
CA TYR A 633 -13.35 -8.27 34.77
C TYR A 633 -14.11 -8.91 35.94
N LYS A 634 -14.97 -8.18 36.67
CA LYS A 634 -15.90 -8.79 37.64
C LYS A 634 -16.97 -9.63 36.96
N LEU A 635 -17.49 -9.19 35.82
CA LEU A 635 -18.36 -9.99 34.96
C LEU A 635 -17.64 -11.28 34.50
N TYR A 636 -16.35 -11.20 34.14
CA TYR A 636 -15.52 -12.37 33.87
C TYR A 636 -15.49 -13.33 35.05
N GLU A 637 -15.23 -12.82 36.27
CA GLU A 637 -15.18 -13.65 37.47
C GLU A 637 -16.49 -14.38 37.71
N VAL A 638 -17.63 -13.69 37.58
CA VAL A 638 -18.97 -14.31 37.70
C VAL A 638 -19.22 -15.37 36.62
N ILE A 639 -18.72 -15.17 35.40
CA ILE A 639 -18.80 -16.15 34.29
C ILE A 639 -17.84 -17.33 34.53
N SER A 640 -16.71 -17.12 35.20
CA SER A 640 -15.67 -18.13 35.43
C SER A 640 -15.84 -18.94 36.73
N VAL A 641 -16.58 -18.42 37.71
CA VAL A 641 -16.82 -19.04 39.03
C VAL A 641 -18.09 -19.90 39.05
N ASN A 642 -19.09 -19.56 38.22
CA ASN A 642 -20.16 -20.50 37.92
C ASN A 642 -19.61 -21.48 36.88
N GLU A 643 -19.63 -22.79 37.18
CA GLU A 643 -18.98 -23.89 36.43
C GLU A 643 -18.86 -23.69 34.90
N PRO A 644 -17.79 -24.23 34.27
CA PRO A 644 -17.54 -24.05 32.84
C PRO A 644 -18.79 -24.36 32.04
N PHE A 645 -19.33 -23.34 31.35
CA PHE A 645 -20.47 -23.51 30.45
C PHE A 645 -20.10 -24.50 29.33
N ASP A 646 -20.37 -25.78 29.55
CA ASP A 646 -20.36 -26.81 28.52
C ASP A 646 -21.52 -26.54 27.56
N TYR A 647 -21.26 -25.95 26.39
CA TYR A 647 -22.26 -25.96 25.32
C TYR A 647 -21.99 -27.10 24.34
N LYS A 648 -23.04 -27.86 24.03
CA LYS A 648 -23.00 -29.02 23.14
C LYS A 648 -22.99 -28.56 21.69
N VAL A 649 -21.91 -28.84 20.97
CA VAL A 649 -21.89 -28.70 19.50
C VAL A 649 -22.16 -30.07 18.88
N VAL A 650 -23.21 -30.16 18.08
CA VAL A 650 -23.51 -31.35 17.26
C VAL A 650 -22.74 -31.21 15.95
N LYS A 651 -21.76 -32.07 15.72
CA LYS A 651 -21.05 -32.12 14.43
C LYS A 651 -21.95 -32.77 13.36
N GLU A 652 -21.65 -32.54 12.07
CA GLU A 652 -22.44 -33.05 10.91
C GLU A 652 -22.67 -34.58 10.91
N ASN A 653 -21.91 -35.32 11.72
CA ASN A 653 -21.99 -36.76 11.92
C ASN A 653 -22.77 -37.18 13.20
N GLY A 654 -23.50 -36.27 13.85
CA GLY A 654 -24.42 -36.56 14.95
C GLY A 654 -23.79 -36.88 16.31
N LYS A 655 -22.45 -36.80 16.43
CA LYS A 655 -21.76 -36.96 17.72
C LYS A 655 -21.62 -35.62 18.45
N THR A 656 -21.80 -35.67 19.77
CA THR A 656 -21.69 -34.49 20.66
C THR A 656 -20.34 -34.53 21.36
N GLU A 657 -19.56 -33.45 21.27
CA GLU A 657 -18.31 -33.28 22.02
C GLU A 657 -18.40 -32.05 22.93
N LYS A 658 -17.81 -32.17 24.13
CA LYS A 658 -17.60 -31.02 25.03
C LYS A 658 -16.39 -30.23 24.54
N GLN A 659 -16.55 -28.93 24.28
CA GLN A 659 -15.45 -28.03 23.95
C GLN A 659 -15.24 -26.99 25.05
N LYS A 660 -13.97 -26.78 25.40
CA LYS A 660 -13.51 -25.67 26.26
C LYS A 660 -13.74 -24.34 25.54
N VAL A 661 -14.24 -23.34 26.26
CA VAL A 661 -14.47 -21.99 25.74
C VAL A 661 -13.15 -21.37 25.26
N ASP A 662 -13.10 -21.03 23.98
CA ASP A 662 -12.00 -20.29 23.35
C ASP A 662 -11.96 -18.85 23.90
N SER A 663 -10.78 -18.34 24.24
CA SER A 663 -10.57 -16.97 24.71
C SER A 663 -11.17 -15.93 23.73
N LYS A 664 -11.31 -16.29 22.45
CA LYS A 664 -11.99 -15.48 21.43
C LYS A 664 -13.48 -15.26 21.69
N ALA A 665 -14.20 -16.22 22.28
CA ALA A 665 -15.64 -16.10 22.57
C ALA A 665 -15.89 -15.10 23.72
N VAL A 666 -15.02 -15.12 24.72
CA VAL A 666 -15.04 -14.17 25.85
C VAL A 666 -14.73 -12.75 25.36
N MET A 667 -13.76 -12.58 24.46
CA MET A 667 -13.46 -11.28 23.85
C MET A 667 -14.61 -10.75 22.98
N TYR A 668 -15.36 -11.63 22.32
CA TYR A 668 -16.56 -11.25 21.55
C TYR A 668 -17.71 -10.78 22.45
N PHE A 669 -17.87 -11.40 23.63
CA PHE A 669 -18.83 -10.96 24.64
C PHE A 669 -18.49 -9.56 25.17
N TYR A 670 -17.23 -9.28 25.52
CA TYR A 670 -16.82 -7.94 25.98
C TYR A 670 -16.97 -6.87 24.90
N ARG A 671 -16.68 -7.19 23.63
CA ARG A 671 -16.99 -6.32 22.48
C ARG A 671 -18.48 -6.01 22.43
N SER A 672 -19.32 -7.02 22.49
CA SER A 672 -20.77 -6.82 22.45
C SER A 672 -21.27 -6.00 23.65
N TYR A 673 -20.73 -6.24 24.85
CA TYR A 673 -21.10 -5.51 26.08
C TYR A 673 -20.68 -4.03 26.02
N LEU A 674 -19.44 -3.74 25.63
CA LEU A 674 -18.93 -2.35 25.49
C LEU A 674 -19.70 -1.56 24.42
N PHE A 675 -20.05 -2.20 23.30
CA PHE A 675 -20.85 -1.54 22.27
C PHE A 675 -22.29 -1.26 22.70
N LYS A 676 -22.87 -2.11 23.56
CA LYS A 676 -24.25 -1.98 24.03
C LYS A 676 -24.39 -1.02 25.22
N HIS A 677 -23.52 -1.12 26.22
CA HIS A 677 -23.64 -0.40 27.49
C HIS A 677 -22.82 0.90 27.53
N TYR A 678 -21.82 1.03 26.64
CA TYR A 678 -20.98 2.23 26.52
C TYR A 678 -20.97 2.78 25.08
N PRO A 679 -22.13 3.15 24.50
CA PRO A 679 -22.25 3.54 23.10
C PRO A 679 -21.50 4.84 22.77
N ASN A 680 -21.35 5.74 23.75
CA ASN A 680 -20.72 7.05 23.58
C ASN A 680 -19.17 7.00 23.57
N LEU A 681 -18.56 5.84 23.82
CA LEU A 681 -17.12 5.66 23.68
C LEU A 681 -16.73 5.50 22.21
N SER A 682 -15.67 6.19 21.78
CA SER A 682 -15.13 6.03 20.43
C SER A 682 -14.55 4.62 20.23
N ILE A 683 -14.34 4.22 18.98
CA ILE A 683 -13.75 2.91 18.66
C ILE A 683 -12.36 2.79 19.30
N LYS A 684 -11.59 3.86 19.27
CA LYS A 684 -10.25 3.92 19.87
C LYS A 684 -10.29 3.76 21.40
N ASP A 685 -11.26 4.39 22.06
CA ASP A 685 -11.45 4.25 23.51
C ASP A 685 -11.82 2.81 23.91
N LYS A 686 -12.64 2.14 23.09
CA LYS A 686 -13.00 0.73 23.29
C LYS A 686 -11.79 -0.20 23.11
N GLU A 687 -10.91 0.09 22.14
CA GLU A 687 -9.66 -0.67 21.92
C GLU A 687 -8.69 -0.53 23.10
N GLU A 688 -8.52 0.68 23.64
CA GLU A 688 -7.69 0.91 24.84
C GLU A 688 -8.22 0.17 26.07
N ILE A 689 -9.55 0.06 26.25
CA ILE A 689 -10.17 -0.75 27.31
C ILE A 689 -9.86 -2.25 27.13
N PHE A 690 -9.78 -2.75 25.90
CA PHE A 690 -9.42 -4.15 25.63
C PHE A 690 -7.97 -4.46 26.01
N GLU A 691 -7.04 -3.57 25.69
CA GLU A 691 -5.63 -3.74 26.07
C GLU A 691 -5.47 -3.80 27.60
N ILE A 692 -6.21 -2.97 28.34
CA ILE A 692 -6.23 -3.00 29.81
C ILE A 692 -6.80 -4.33 30.33
N LEU A 693 -7.89 -4.84 29.73
CA LEU A 693 -8.48 -6.13 30.09
C LEU A 693 -7.55 -7.31 29.82
N ASP A 694 -6.82 -7.30 28.71
CA ASP A 694 -5.83 -8.34 28.37
C ASP A 694 -4.69 -8.36 29.39
N ILE A 695 -4.22 -7.19 29.85
CA ILE A 695 -3.20 -7.08 30.91
C ILE A 695 -3.73 -7.64 32.24
N LEU A 696 -4.97 -7.31 32.63
CA LEU A 696 -5.58 -7.84 33.86
C LEU A 696 -5.74 -9.37 33.81
N CYS A 697 -6.18 -9.91 32.67
CA CYS A 697 -6.28 -11.36 32.46
C CYS A 697 -4.91 -12.06 32.47
N TYR A 698 -3.90 -11.46 31.84
CA TYR A 698 -2.53 -11.97 31.82
C TYR A 698 -1.93 -12.06 33.23
N ASN A 699 -2.09 -11.01 34.03
CA ASN A 699 -1.61 -10.98 35.41
C ASN A 699 -2.29 -12.04 36.29
N ARG A 700 -3.59 -12.33 36.07
CA ARG A 700 -4.30 -13.44 36.74
C ARG A 700 -3.74 -14.81 36.35
N ALA A 701 -3.51 -15.05 35.06
CA ALA A 701 -2.98 -16.31 34.56
C ALA A 701 -1.58 -16.62 35.15
N LYS A 702 -0.75 -15.58 35.30
CA LYS A 702 0.54 -15.66 35.99
C LYS A 702 0.40 -15.97 37.48
N ASN A 703 -0.53 -15.31 38.18
CA ASN A 703 -0.74 -15.51 39.63
C ASN A 703 -1.34 -16.89 39.97
N HIS A 704 -2.00 -17.55 39.02
CA HIS A 704 -2.52 -18.91 39.19
C HIS A 704 -1.65 -20.00 38.54
N GLY A 705 -0.44 -19.65 38.05
CA GLY A 705 0.54 -20.62 37.53
C GLY A 705 0.16 -21.26 36.19
N PHE A 706 -0.68 -20.60 35.38
CA PHE A 706 -1.06 -21.09 34.05
C PHE A 706 -0.08 -20.68 32.94
N ILE A 707 0.86 -19.76 33.22
CA ILE A 707 1.88 -19.23 32.31
C ILE A 707 3.22 -19.13 33.04
#